data_AF-A0A4D9D389-F1
#
_entry.id   AF-A0A4D9D389-F1
#
_cell.length_a   1.000
_cell.length_b   1.000
_cell.length_c   1.000
_cell.angle_alpha   90.00
_cell.angle_beta   90.00
_cell.angle_gamma   90.00
#
_symmetry.space_group_name_H-M   'P 1'
#
loop_
_entity.id
_entity.type
_entity.pdbx_description
1 polymer ?
#
loop_
_entity_poly.entity_id
_entity_poly.type
_entity_poly.pdbx_seq_one_letter_code
_entity_poly.pdbx_strand_id
1 'polypeptide(L)'
;MPAMDERRQRLRCGGRLLLFHCVLAVIGPAKAREATSDPMFRPFNSIDRAHACDSAGSFADAAYCNMSLSIDERVEDLLARLTQEEKISLLVNAAPGIPHQALPAYEWWSEALHGVGLSPGVTFAPPTPTATSFPQVVTTSQSFNPALMQAIGAAISTEGRAFNNVGHAGNTYWAPNINVFRDPRWGRGQETPGEDPFLSGVYAASFVRGMQEGEDPRYLKTSACCKHFAAYSVENLYNGTHRHNFDARVTPQDMADTYLPAFEACVKEGRASALMCSYNAINGVPACADAELLNALARGSWGFDGYITSDCGAIADIWTRHNYTNTPEEACQVALEAGCDLDCSTFYQEHCPHALSQGLVTGADVDTALSHLFRVQFRLGMFDAEEGQIYTKYGLERLNTPEHLEFALEAARQGIVLLKNQGPVLPLPRAGLTNEQGGGRLPAAPLGADAWTSTFLRHHRRVEAPPEGPLPAGESVSLVAVVGPHANATQALLGNYRGIPPYIVSPIEGIRAYVPDALFAPGCGINSSSEQAFADAESAVSSAHVTVLILGLDVSIEDEGKDRTSLELPVPQVELAGRVLDAALGRPVVVVLVGGGAVDVDFLARDDRVAAMLFAGYPGQAGGQALAEILFGDVNPSGRLTQTFYPASFVTQADAGDMRMRPDHSDGFPGRTYRFYDGPTVFPFGHGLSYTSFEIEAIACPEEERDRPHYAGYDVVGNRGTGGREAAIYLTTARPHDSKVMSRICVRVKNTGSRAGRATLIGFLRPPYGVGSDAPRRSLRAFGSISLAAQQEAVAIVQVTEADVSLADTAGMFHRVQGEWTFEMEGLQVPVLVV
;
A
#
# COMPACT_ATOMS: atom_id res chain seq x y z
N MET A 1 -50.55 -24.43 -12.38
CA MET A 1 -51.44 -24.70 -13.54
C MET A 1 -52.77 -24.00 -13.31
N PRO A 2 -53.43 -23.41 -14.33
CA PRO A 2 -53.09 -23.29 -15.77
C PRO A 2 -52.69 -21.84 -16.16
N ALA A 3 -51.79 -21.58 -17.12
CA ALA A 3 -51.91 -21.68 -18.60
C ALA A 3 -52.91 -20.63 -19.16
N MET A 4 -52.62 -19.75 -20.13
CA MET A 4 -52.07 -19.83 -21.51
C MET A 4 -51.95 -18.37 -22.03
N ASP A 5 -51.45 -17.98 -23.20
CA ASP A 5 -50.44 -18.41 -24.19
C ASP A 5 -50.60 -17.41 -25.39
N GLU A 6 -49.58 -17.34 -26.25
CA GLU A 6 -49.62 -17.04 -27.69
C GLU A 6 -49.43 -15.63 -28.30
N ARG A 7 -48.23 -15.52 -28.93
CA ARG A 7 -47.95 -15.25 -30.38
C ARG A 7 -48.24 -13.85 -30.97
N ARG A 8 -47.28 -13.09 -31.55
CA ARG A 8 -46.29 -13.26 -32.67
C ARG A 8 -46.75 -12.59 -33.99
N GLN A 9 -45.74 -12.04 -34.72
CA GLN A 9 -45.64 -11.63 -36.15
C GLN A 9 -45.83 -10.13 -36.46
N ARG A 10 -44.82 -9.37 -36.92
CA ARG A 10 -43.97 -9.36 -38.16
C ARG A 10 -44.66 -8.69 -39.37
N LEU A 11 -43.97 -7.70 -39.99
CA LEU A 11 -43.63 -7.53 -41.44
C LEU A 11 -43.29 -6.04 -41.74
N ARG A 12 -42.04 -5.71 -42.15
CA ARG A 12 -41.51 -5.39 -43.52
C ARG A 12 -42.05 -4.07 -44.13
N CYS A 13 -41.35 -3.24 -44.92
CA CYS A 13 -39.97 -2.97 -45.39
C CYS A 13 -40.08 -1.74 -46.34
N GLY A 14 -39.03 -0.91 -46.50
CA GLY A 14 -38.84 -0.15 -47.75
C GLY A 14 -38.01 1.15 -47.69
N GLY A 15 -36.95 1.24 -48.52
CA GLY A 15 -36.44 2.49 -49.12
C GLY A 15 -35.03 2.98 -48.71
N ARG A 16 -34.18 3.31 -49.70
CA ARG A 16 -32.71 3.57 -49.63
C ARG A 16 -32.31 5.07 -49.72
N LEU A 17 -31.14 5.39 -49.13
CA LEU A 17 -30.11 6.45 -49.44
C LEU A 17 -30.55 7.93 -49.27
N LEU A 18 -29.82 8.89 -48.67
CA LEU A 18 -28.41 9.12 -48.31
C LEU A 18 -28.29 10.22 -47.22
N LEU A 19 -27.25 10.09 -46.38
CA LEU A 19 -26.35 11.13 -45.83
C LEU A 19 -26.74 12.06 -44.66
N PHE A 20 -25.83 12.04 -43.68
CA PHE A 20 -25.51 12.95 -42.58
C PHE A 20 -26.35 12.91 -41.29
N HIS A 21 -25.61 12.64 -40.19
CA HIS A 21 -25.97 12.70 -38.76
C HIS A 21 -26.94 11.61 -38.24
N CYS A 22 -26.39 10.68 -37.45
CA CYS A 22 -26.94 10.17 -36.17
C CYS A 22 -26.34 8.80 -35.83
N VAL A 23 -25.41 8.74 -34.87
CA VAL A 23 -25.18 7.56 -34.02
C VAL A 23 -25.12 8.03 -32.58
N LEU A 24 -26.29 8.22 -31.99
CA LEU A 24 -26.52 8.26 -30.55
C LEU A 24 -27.95 7.74 -30.33
N ALA A 25 -28.05 6.47 -29.89
CA ALA A 25 -29.15 5.88 -29.13
C ALA A 25 -29.27 4.38 -29.48
N VAL A 26 -28.57 3.52 -28.75
CA VAL A 26 -29.13 2.29 -28.13
C VAL A 26 -28.14 1.80 -27.06
N ILE A 27 -28.13 2.42 -25.88
CA ILE A 27 -27.99 1.75 -24.56
C ILE A 27 -28.75 2.64 -23.57
N GLY A 28 -29.93 2.21 -23.14
CA GLY A 28 -30.76 2.95 -22.19
C GLY A 28 -30.20 2.91 -20.76
N PRO A 29 -30.50 3.91 -19.91
CA PRO A 29 -29.90 4.14 -18.59
C PRO A 29 -30.52 3.26 -17.49
N ALA A 30 -30.69 1.97 -17.74
CA ALA A 30 -31.41 1.07 -16.84
C ALA A 30 -30.54 0.01 -16.15
N LYS A 31 -29.21 0.03 -16.30
CA LYS A 31 -28.28 -0.89 -15.60
C LYS A 31 -27.24 -0.19 -14.72
N ALA A 32 -27.29 1.13 -14.61
CA ALA A 32 -26.48 1.91 -13.67
C ALA A 32 -27.18 2.13 -12.30
N ARG A 33 -28.37 1.54 -12.10
CA ARG A 33 -29.21 1.73 -10.89
C ARG A 33 -29.27 0.53 -9.95
N GLU A 34 -28.60 -0.58 -10.27
CA GLU A 34 -28.56 -1.76 -9.38
C GLU A 34 -27.29 -1.85 -8.52
N ALA A 35 -26.40 -0.84 -8.57
CA ALA A 35 -25.25 -0.70 -7.68
C ALA A 35 -25.44 0.38 -6.59
N THR A 36 -26.65 0.94 -6.44
CA THR A 36 -26.93 2.11 -5.59
C THR A 36 -28.06 1.88 -4.58
N SER A 37 -28.29 0.63 -4.15
CA SER A 37 -29.33 0.31 -3.15
C SER A 37 -28.77 -0.01 -1.76
N ASP A 38 -27.51 0.32 -1.49
CA ASP A 38 -26.98 0.38 -0.13
C ASP A 38 -27.30 1.78 0.44
N PRO A 39 -28.04 1.89 1.56
CA PRO A 39 -28.33 3.18 2.20
C PRO A 39 -27.08 3.97 2.66
N MET A 40 -25.87 3.40 2.62
CA MET A 40 -24.59 4.08 2.92
C MET A 40 -24.09 5.07 1.85
N PHE A 41 -24.55 4.98 0.60
CA PHE A 41 -24.03 5.83 -0.49
C PHE A 41 -25.02 6.93 -0.89
N ARG A 42 -25.15 7.97 -0.04
CA ARG A 42 -25.67 9.27 -0.52
C ARG A 42 -24.48 10.12 -0.97
N PRO A 43 -24.40 10.54 -2.25
CA PRO A 43 -23.35 11.45 -2.67
C PRO A 43 -23.49 12.77 -1.90
N PHE A 44 -22.44 13.14 -1.18
CA PHE A 44 -22.33 14.47 -0.58
C PHE A 44 -22.21 15.48 -1.73
N ASN A 45 -23.18 16.38 -1.88
CA ASN A 45 -23.07 17.46 -2.85
C ASN A 45 -22.00 18.45 -2.37
N SER A 46 -20.97 18.69 -3.19
CA SER A 46 -19.95 19.76 -3.10
C SER A 46 -19.54 20.17 -1.68
N ILE A 47 -18.33 19.80 -1.27
CA ILE A 47 -17.75 20.28 -0.01
C ILE A 47 -17.68 21.81 -0.07
N ASP A 48 -18.46 22.48 0.79
CA ASP A 48 -18.52 23.93 0.84
C ASP A 48 -17.18 24.44 1.39
N ARG A 49 -16.33 24.99 0.51
CA ARG A 49 -14.94 25.40 0.78
C ARG A 49 -14.85 26.68 1.63
N ALA A 50 -15.89 27.05 2.35
CA ALA A 50 -15.85 28.24 3.19
C ALA A 50 -14.85 28.02 4.34
N HIS A 51 -13.62 28.52 4.21
CA HIS A 51 -12.74 28.73 5.36
C HIS A 51 -13.55 29.57 6.36
N ALA A 52 -13.81 29.03 7.55
CA ALA A 52 -14.81 29.58 8.47
C ALA A 52 -14.57 31.06 8.78
N CYS A 53 -13.30 31.50 8.74
CA CYS A 53 -12.85 32.84 9.05
C CYS A 53 -12.66 33.78 7.82
N ASP A 54 -12.86 33.29 6.58
CA ASP A 54 -12.79 34.10 5.35
C ASP A 54 -14.13 34.72 4.94
N SER A 55 -15.23 34.32 5.58
CA SER A 55 -16.51 34.97 5.38
C SER A 55 -16.45 36.39 5.97
N ALA A 56 -16.31 37.39 5.09
CA ALA A 56 -16.39 38.81 5.43
C ALA A 56 -17.74 39.10 6.12
N GLY A 57 -17.77 39.01 7.45
CA GLY A 57 -18.99 38.94 8.25
C GLY A 57 -18.71 38.84 9.75
N SER A 58 -19.76 38.53 10.52
CA SER A 58 -19.89 38.66 11.99
C SER A 58 -18.96 37.81 12.87
N PHE A 59 -18.06 37.01 12.28
CA PHE A 59 -17.19 36.06 13.00
C PHE A 59 -15.70 36.37 12.88
N ALA A 60 -15.31 37.39 12.10
CA ALA A 60 -13.91 37.80 11.99
C ALA A 60 -13.29 38.22 13.35
N ASP A 61 -14.13 38.70 14.28
CA ASP A 61 -13.73 39.09 15.63
C ASP A 61 -13.79 37.93 16.66
N ALA A 62 -14.21 36.71 16.26
CA ALA A 62 -14.23 35.56 17.15
C ALA A 62 -12.80 35.11 17.49
N ALA A 63 -12.57 34.67 18.73
CA ALA A 63 -11.22 34.31 19.17
C ALA A 63 -10.70 33.07 18.41
N TYR A 64 -11.57 32.13 18.03
CA TYR A 64 -11.17 31.01 17.18
C TYR A 64 -10.67 31.41 15.78
N CYS A 65 -10.92 32.64 15.31
CA CYS A 65 -10.36 33.19 14.07
C CYS A 65 -9.05 33.98 14.27
N ASN A 66 -8.62 34.19 15.52
CA ASN A 66 -7.42 34.96 15.83
C ASN A 66 -6.15 34.07 15.79
N MET A 67 -5.40 34.14 14.69
CA MET A 67 -4.15 33.38 14.49
C MET A 67 -3.00 33.76 15.45
N SER A 68 -3.14 34.79 16.28
CA SER A 68 -2.15 35.11 17.33
C SER A 68 -2.33 34.27 18.61
N LEU A 69 -3.47 33.60 18.76
CA LEU A 69 -3.74 32.65 19.84
C LEU A 69 -3.20 31.26 19.50
N SER A 70 -2.95 30.46 20.53
CA SER A 70 -2.63 29.04 20.36
C SER A 70 -3.82 28.28 19.77
N ILE A 71 -3.55 27.13 19.13
CA ILE A 71 -4.62 26.26 18.62
C ILE A 71 -5.57 25.84 19.75
N ASP A 72 -5.05 25.56 20.95
CA ASP A 72 -5.87 25.17 22.10
C ASP A 72 -6.85 26.28 22.51
N GLU A 73 -6.39 27.53 22.65
CA GLU A 73 -7.27 28.68 22.97
C GLU A 73 -8.36 28.88 21.91
N ARG A 74 -8.03 28.65 20.63
CA ARG A 74 -8.98 28.77 19.52
C ARG A 74 -10.02 27.64 19.52
N VAL A 75 -9.59 26.41 19.81
CA VAL A 75 -10.48 25.25 19.95
C VAL A 75 -11.43 25.44 21.12
N GLU A 76 -10.93 25.91 22.27
CA GLU A 76 -11.75 26.20 23.46
C GLU A 76 -12.83 27.26 23.18
N ASP A 77 -12.49 28.36 22.49
CA ASP A 77 -13.48 29.37 22.10
C ASP A 77 -14.54 28.81 21.14
N LEU A 78 -14.15 27.96 20.17
CA LEU A 78 -15.11 27.35 19.26
C LEU A 78 -16.05 26.37 19.99
N LEU A 79 -15.51 25.52 20.87
CA LEU A 79 -16.31 24.60 21.68
C LEU A 79 -17.28 25.33 22.59
N ALA A 80 -16.89 26.48 23.17
CA ALA A 80 -17.76 27.27 24.04
C ALA A 80 -18.97 27.89 23.31
N ARG A 81 -18.91 27.98 21.97
CA ARG A 81 -19.97 28.56 21.13
C ARG A 81 -21.00 27.54 20.63
N LEU A 82 -20.72 26.24 20.74
CA LEU A 82 -21.57 25.18 20.25
C LEU A 82 -22.44 24.60 21.39
N THR A 83 -23.68 24.26 21.06
CA THR A 83 -24.53 23.46 21.96
C THR A 83 -24.05 22.01 22.01
N GLN A 84 -24.38 21.26 23.06
CA GLN A 84 -24.00 19.84 23.17
C GLN A 84 -24.59 18.99 22.03
N GLU A 85 -25.81 19.30 21.57
CA GLU A 85 -26.43 18.62 20.44
C GLU A 85 -25.64 18.85 19.13
N GLU A 86 -25.22 20.09 18.88
CA GLU A 86 -24.39 20.42 17.73
C GLU A 86 -23.03 19.73 17.81
N LYS A 87 -22.40 19.70 18.99
CA LYS A 87 -21.13 19.01 19.18
C LYS A 87 -21.22 17.52 18.88
N ILE A 88 -22.25 16.83 19.41
CA ILE A 88 -22.50 15.41 19.13
C ILE A 88 -22.71 15.20 17.61
N SER A 89 -23.44 16.10 16.95
CA SER A 89 -23.68 15.99 15.51
C SER A 89 -22.40 16.07 14.66
N LEU A 90 -21.30 16.61 15.20
CA LEU A 90 -20.01 16.73 14.52
C LEU A 90 -19.06 15.54 14.76
N LEU A 91 -19.43 14.58 15.62
CA LEU A 91 -18.63 13.38 15.91
C LEU A 91 -18.88 12.23 14.92
N VAL A 92 -19.31 12.54 13.70
CA VAL A 92 -19.57 11.57 12.62
C VAL A 92 -18.75 11.92 11.39
N ASN A 93 -18.44 10.93 10.54
CA ASN A 93 -17.65 11.16 9.33
C ASN A 93 -18.31 12.18 8.39
N ALA A 94 -19.62 12.07 8.18
CA ALA A 94 -20.41 12.99 7.35
C ALA A 94 -20.93 14.16 8.22
N ALA A 95 -20.00 14.94 8.79
CA ALA A 95 -20.33 16.00 9.75
C ALA A 95 -21.16 17.11 9.09
N PRO A 96 -22.32 17.47 9.66
CA PRO A 96 -23.13 18.57 9.16
C PRO A 96 -22.43 19.90 9.39
N GLY A 97 -22.77 20.91 8.59
CA GLY A 97 -22.31 22.28 8.85
C GLY A 97 -23.07 22.91 10.01
N ILE A 98 -22.45 23.90 10.68
CA ILE A 98 -23.06 24.75 11.69
C ILE A 98 -23.10 26.19 11.17
N PRO A 99 -24.15 26.60 10.41
CA PRO A 99 -24.15 27.87 9.69
C PRO A 99 -24.04 29.09 10.60
N HIS A 100 -24.58 29.03 11.81
CA HIS A 100 -24.56 30.14 12.76
C HIS A 100 -23.19 30.35 13.44
N GLN A 101 -22.22 29.47 13.17
CA GLN A 101 -20.79 29.64 13.50
C GLN A 101 -19.90 29.64 12.24
N ALA A 102 -20.52 29.76 11.05
CA ALA A 102 -19.83 29.65 9.76
C ALA A 102 -18.98 28.37 9.60
N LEU A 103 -19.35 27.27 10.26
CA LEU A 103 -18.71 25.97 10.05
C LEU A 103 -19.33 25.28 8.84
N PRO A 104 -18.56 24.99 7.77
CA PRO A 104 -19.08 24.21 6.66
C PRO A 104 -19.29 22.75 7.06
N ALA A 105 -20.10 22.04 6.27
CA ALA A 105 -20.18 20.59 6.38
C ALA A 105 -18.85 19.96 5.98
N TYR A 106 -18.46 18.87 6.63
CA TYR A 106 -17.17 18.24 6.41
C TYR A 106 -17.29 16.72 6.35
N GLU A 107 -16.74 16.13 5.29
CA GLU A 107 -16.64 14.67 5.16
C GLU A 107 -15.22 14.23 5.54
N TRP A 108 -15.11 13.52 6.67
CA TRP A 108 -13.84 13.00 7.18
C TRP A 108 -13.33 11.81 6.37
N TRP A 109 -14.22 11.06 5.72
CA TRP A 109 -13.89 9.83 5.00
C TRP A 109 -13.44 10.11 3.57
N SER A 110 -12.15 10.45 3.41
CA SER A 110 -11.47 10.37 2.11
C SER A 110 -10.49 9.20 2.10
N GLU A 111 -10.32 8.53 0.96
CA GLU A 111 -9.39 7.40 0.81
C GLU A 111 -8.17 7.78 -0.04
N ALA A 112 -7.01 7.22 0.30
CA ALA A 112 -5.74 7.55 -0.36
C ALA A 112 -4.73 6.40 -0.41
N LEU A 113 -5.18 5.14 -0.37
CA LEU A 113 -4.32 3.98 -0.12
C LEU A 113 -3.12 3.91 -1.07
N HIS A 114 -3.33 4.15 -2.36
CA HIS A 114 -2.28 4.13 -3.40
C HIS A 114 -2.57 5.14 -4.55
N GLY A 115 -3.08 6.31 -4.18
CA GLY A 115 -3.66 7.31 -5.07
C GLY A 115 -4.86 7.97 -4.40
N VAL A 116 -5.29 9.16 -4.82
CA VAL A 116 -6.59 9.70 -4.38
C VAL A 116 -7.66 8.66 -4.75
N GLY A 117 -8.40 8.15 -3.75
CA GLY A 117 -9.27 6.99 -3.87
C GLY A 117 -10.76 7.34 -3.87
N LEU A 118 -11.56 6.50 -4.53
CA LEU A 118 -13.03 6.62 -4.44
C LEU A 118 -13.49 6.41 -3.00
N SER A 119 -14.26 7.35 -2.47
CA SER A 119 -14.77 7.38 -1.10
C SER A 119 -15.90 8.41 -0.98
N PRO A 120 -16.70 8.43 0.10
CA PRO A 120 -17.74 9.44 0.29
C PRO A 120 -17.21 10.89 0.20
N GLY A 121 -16.00 11.12 0.71
CA GLY A 121 -15.36 12.43 0.69
C GLY A 121 -14.68 12.81 -0.61
N VAL A 122 -14.58 11.92 -1.61
CA VAL A 122 -13.87 12.16 -2.87
C VAL A 122 -14.76 11.98 -4.09
N THR A 123 -14.85 13.02 -4.91
CA THR A 123 -15.63 13.03 -6.15
C THR A 123 -14.73 13.15 -7.38
N PHE A 124 -14.80 12.17 -8.28
CA PHE A 124 -14.17 12.22 -9.60
C PHE A 124 -15.15 12.78 -10.63
N ALA A 125 -15.06 14.08 -10.89
CA ALA A 125 -15.85 14.79 -11.89
C ALA A 125 -15.05 15.97 -12.44
N PRO A 126 -15.34 16.51 -13.64
CA PRO A 126 -14.70 17.73 -14.10
C PRO A 126 -14.81 18.84 -13.04
N PRO A 127 -13.72 19.53 -12.69
CA PRO A 127 -12.43 19.55 -13.39
C PRO A 127 -11.38 18.51 -12.96
N THR A 128 -11.67 17.61 -12.02
CA THR A 128 -10.76 16.55 -11.52
C THR A 128 -11.26 15.13 -11.86
N PRO A 129 -11.39 14.77 -13.16
CA PRO A 129 -11.94 13.47 -13.55
C PRO A 129 -11.01 12.29 -13.26
N THR A 130 -9.72 12.54 -13.01
CA THR A 130 -8.69 11.51 -12.83
C THR A 130 -7.60 11.94 -11.85
N ALA A 131 -6.95 10.96 -11.22
CA ALA A 131 -5.80 11.11 -10.33
C ALA A 131 -4.78 9.99 -10.60
N THR A 132 -3.51 10.19 -10.22
CA THR A 132 -2.48 9.16 -10.41
C THR A 132 -2.79 7.93 -9.56
N SER A 133 -2.76 6.74 -10.17
CA SER A 133 -2.93 5.45 -9.49
C SER A 133 -1.61 4.68 -9.48
N PHE A 134 -1.02 4.60 -8.28
CA PHE A 134 0.22 3.91 -8.01
C PHE A 134 -0.02 2.39 -7.91
N PRO A 135 1.04 1.56 -7.93
CA PRO A 135 0.92 0.16 -7.54
C PRO A 135 0.34 0.02 -6.14
N GLN A 136 -0.37 -1.06 -5.89
CA GLN A 136 -0.90 -1.37 -4.56
C GLN A 136 0.25 -1.44 -3.53
N VAL A 137 -0.07 -1.19 -2.25
CA VAL A 137 0.92 -1.06 -1.16
C VAL A 137 1.90 -2.24 -1.09
N VAL A 138 1.41 -3.48 -1.22
CA VAL A 138 2.29 -4.67 -1.22
C VAL A 138 3.33 -4.59 -2.34
N THR A 139 2.91 -4.21 -3.56
CA THR A 139 3.79 -4.06 -4.73
C THR A 139 4.80 -2.93 -4.54
N THR A 140 4.35 -1.78 -4.04
CA THR A 140 5.22 -0.63 -3.74
C THR A 140 6.29 -1.02 -2.72
N SER A 141 5.92 -1.81 -1.71
CA SER A 141 6.82 -2.21 -0.63
C SER A 141 7.88 -3.22 -1.06
N GLN A 142 7.66 -3.96 -2.16
CA GLN A 142 8.67 -4.82 -2.77
C GLN A 142 9.89 -4.06 -3.31
N SER A 143 9.81 -2.73 -3.44
CA SER A 143 10.95 -1.87 -3.76
C SER A 143 11.98 -1.75 -2.63
N PHE A 144 11.57 -1.98 -1.36
CA PHE A 144 12.36 -1.66 -0.17
C PHE A 144 13.01 -0.27 -0.24
N ASN A 145 12.25 0.72 -0.75
CA ASN A 145 12.72 2.08 -0.98
C ASN A 145 11.85 3.09 -0.21
N PRO A 146 12.23 3.43 1.04
CA PRO A 146 11.49 4.37 1.88
C PRO A 146 11.28 5.73 1.22
N ALA A 147 12.26 6.17 0.43
CA ALA A 147 12.22 7.47 -0.22
C ALA A 147 11.19 7.49 -1.37
N LEU A 148 11.00 6.36 -2.06
CA LEU A 148 9.90 6.18 -3.02
C LEU A 148 8.54 6.12 -2.31
N MET A 149 8.43 5.43 -1.18
CA MET A 149 7.21 5.38 -0.37
C MET A 149 6.78 6.78 0.09
N GLN A 150 7.73 7.61 0.54
CA GLN A 150 7.48 9.01 0.90
C GLN A 150 7.11 9.87 -0.31
N ALA A 151 7.78 9.71 -1.45
CA ALA A 151 7.46 10.45 -2.67
C ALA A 151 6.04 10.15 -3.18
N ILE A 152 5.59 8.90 -3.06
CA ILE A 152 4.21 8.52 -3.38
C ILE A 152 3.22 9.22 -2.45
N GLY A 153 3.44 9.20 -1.12
CA GLY A 153 2.61 9.97 -0.18
C GLY A 153 2.57 11.47 -0.50
N ALA A 154 3.72 12.05 -0.89
CA ALA A 154 3.82 13.46 -1.28
C ALA A 154 3.08 13.80 -2.58
N ALA A 155 3.10 12.90 -3.57
CA ALA A 155 2.32 13.06 -4.79
C ALA A 155 0.81 12.97 -4.50
N ILE A 156 0.40 11.98 -3.71
CA ILE A 156 -1.00 11.76 -3.32
C ILE A 156 -1.55 12.98 -2.56
N SER A 157 -0.82 13.50 -1.55
CA SER A 157 -1.26 14.69 -0.81
C SER A 157 -1.32 15.95 -1.67
N THR A 158 -0.42 16.07 -2.66
CA THR A 158 -0.45 17.17 -3.64
C THR A 158 -1.71 17.11 -4.49
N GLU A 159 -2.03 15.95 -5.05
CA GLU A 159 -3.24 15.77 -5.86
C GLU A 159 -4.50 15.90 -4.99
N GLY A 160 -4.48 15.36 -3.77
CA GLY A 160 -5.54 15.48 -2.80
C GLY A 160 -5.89 16.94 -2.49
N ARG A 161 -4.87 17.79 -2.27
CA ARG A 161 -5.08 19.24 -2.14
C ARG A 161 -5.67 19.90 -3.37
N ALA A 162 -5.28 19.48 -4.58
CA ALA A 162 -5.89 19.99 -5.80
C ALA A 162 -7.38 19.60 -5.94
N PHE A 163 -7.75 18.37 -5.53
CA PHE A 163 -9.16 17.97 -5.43
C PHE A 163 -9.91 18.78 -4.36
N ASN A 164 -9.31 18.94 -3.17
CA ASN A 164 -9.90 19.69 -2.07
C ASN A 164 -10.16 21.16 -2.44
N ASN A 165 -9.20 21.81 -3.10
CA ASN A 165 -9.31 23.21 -3.49
C ASN A 165 -10.43 23.47 -4.52
N VAL A 166 -10.99 22.44 -5.17
CA VAL A 166 -12.20 22.56 -6.01
C VAL A 166 -13.45 21.95 -5.38
N GLY A 167 -13.40 21.59 -4.09
CA GLY A 167 -14.52 21.00 -3.34
C GLY A 167 -14.80 19.54 -3.70
N HIS A 168 -13.84 18.83 -4.30
CA HIS A 168 -13.98 17.44 -4.75
C HIS A 168 -13.27 16.43 -3.82
N ALA A 169 -12.61 16.87 -2.75
CA ALA A 169 -12.07 15.99 -1.71
C ALA A 169 -12.12 16.67 -0.33
N GLY A 170 -12.21 15.87 0.74
CA GLY A 170 -11.80 16.32 2.09
C GLY A 170 -10.29 16.52 2.18
N ASN A 171 -9.78 16.82 3.39
CA ASN A 171 -8.33 16.93 3.66
C ASN A 171 -7.82 15.88 4.66
N THR A 172 -8.67 14.92 5.03
CA THR A 172 -8.38 13.81 5.95
C THR A 172 -8.49 12.51 5.19
N TYR A 173 -7.36 11.80 5.06
CA TYR A 173 -7.30 10.56 4.29
C TYR A 173 -7.07 9.36 5.21
N TRP A 174 -7.91 8.34 5.05
CA TRP A 174 -7.85 7.13 5.85
C TRP A 174 -6.86 6.11 5.31
N ALA A 175 -5.61 6.54 5.18
CA ALA A 175 -4.47 5.76 4.74
C ALA A 175 -3.21 6.17 5.53
N PRO A 176 -2.24 5.27 5.75
CA PRO A 176 -2.11 3.94 5.15
C PRO A 176 -2.69 2.77 5.97
N ASN A 177 -2.96 1.64 5.31
CA ASN A 177 -3.11 0.35 5.97
C ASN A 177 -1.73 -0.23 6.27
N ILE A 178 -1.45 -0.49 7.56
CA ILE A 178 -0.11 -0.89 8.05
C ILE A 178 -0.17 -2.17 8.90
N ASN A 179 -1.30 -2.87 8.87
CA ASN A 179 -1.42 -4.17 9.50
C ASN A 179 -0.41 -5.16 8.88
N VAL A 180 -0.04 -6.19 9.65
CA VAL A 180 0.84 -7.25 9.17
C VAL A 180 0.02 -8.22 8.30
N PHE A 181 0.51 -8.54 7.10
CA PHE A 181 -0.05 -9.61 6.25
C PHE A 181 0.28 -10.99 6.83
N ARG A 182 -0.31 -11.27 8.00
CA ARG A 182 0.04 -12.39 8.89
C ARG A 182 -0.38 -13.74 8.33
N ASP A 183 -1.58 -13.81 7.77
CA ASP A 183 -2.06 -15.02 7.09
C ASP A 183 -2.20 -14.74 5.60
N PRO A 184 -1.58 -15.53 4.71
CA PRO A 184 -1.61 -15.27 3.28
C PRO A 184 -3.03 -15.29 2.70
N ARG A 185 -4.02 -15.89 3.38
CA ARG A 185 -5.41 -15.90 2.90
C ARG A 185 -6.14 -14.57 3.04
N TRP A 186 -5.61 -13.63 3.82
CA TRP A 186 -6.30 -12.38 4.13
C TRP A 186 -6.59 -11.55 2.87
N GLY A 187 -7.86 -11.24 2.61
CA GLY A 187 -8.33 -10.57 1.38
C GLY A 187 -7.80 -9.14 1.21
N ARG A 188 -7.47 -8.48 2.33
CA ARG A 188 -6.92 -7.13 2.36
C ARG A 188 -5.41 -7.09 2.56
N GLY A 189 -4.72 -8.22 2.58
CA GLY A 189 -3.27 -8.24 2.72
C GLY A 189 -2.56 -7.50 1.57
N GLN A 190 -3.21 -7.41 0.40
CA GLN A 190 -2.76 -6.57 -0.72
C GLN A 190 -2.53 -5.11 -0.30
N GLU A 191 -3.33 -4.58 0.62
CA GLU A 191 -3.31 -3.18 1.08
C GLU A 191 -2.13 -2.89 2.02
N THR A 192 -1.32 -3.88 2.37
CA THR A 192 -0.31 -3.77 3.41
C THR A 192 1.12 -3.84 2.87
N PRO A 193 2.12 -3.38 3.63
CA PRO A 193 3.52 -3.49 3.24
C PRO A 193 4.08 -4.91 3.23
N GLY A 194 3.31 -5.92 3.66
CA GLY A 194 3.70 -7.32 3.72
C GLY A 194 3.66 -7.89 5.14
N GLU A 195 4.44 -8.95 5.39
CA GLU A 195 4.37 -9.74 6.63
C GLU A 195 5.36 -9.30 7.73
N ASP A 196 6.17 -8.26 7.48
CA ASP A 196 7.22 -7.82 8.39
C ASP A 196 6.86 -6.53 9.16
N PRO A 197 6.86 -6.55 10.51
CA PRO A 197 6.53 -5.35 11.31
C PRO A 197 7.49 -4.17 11.13
N PHE A 198 8.78 -4.42 10.86
CA PHE A 198 9.77 -3.35 10.69
C PHE A 198 9.60 -2.65 9.33
N LEU A 199 9.41 -3.41 8.26
CA LEU A 199 9.06 -2.87 6.94
C LEU A 199 7.75 -2.08 7.01
N SER A 200 6.72 -2.62 7.67
CA SER A 200 5.45 -1.91 7.83
C SER A 200 5.60 -0.60 8.61
N GLY A 201 6.43 -0.57 9.66
CA GLY A 201 6.73 0.66 10.39
C GLY A 201 7.47 1.71 9.57
N VAL A 202 8.48 1.31 8.78
CA VAL A 202 9.20 2.23 7.89
C VAL A 202 8.30 2.75 6.77
N TYR A 203 7.44 1.90 6.20
CA TYR A 203 6.43 2.33 5.22
C TYR A 203 5.48 3.35 5.85
N ALA A 204 4.94 3.05 7.03
CA ALA A 204 4.03 3.93 7.75
C ALA A 204 4.65 5.32 7.96
N ALA A 205 5.84 5.38 8.55
CA ALA A 205 6.54 6.64 8.79
C ALA A 205 6.82 7.42 7.50
N SER A 206 7.28 6.73 6.44
CA SER A 206 7.62 7.36 5.16
C SER A 206 6.38 7.92 4.46
N PHE A 207 5.31 7.12 4.36
CA PHE A 207 4.06 7.51 3.71
C PHE A 207 3.38 8.65 4.46
N VAL A 208 3.25 8.56 5.78
CA VAL A 208 2.62 9.60 6.62
C VAL A 208 3.36 10.92 6.49
N ARG A 209 4.70 10.94 6.53
CA ARG A 209 5.48 12.16 6.29
C ARG A 209 5.22 12.74 4.90
N GLY A 210 5.16 11.90 3.86
CA GLY A 210 4.80 12.34 2.52
C GLY A 210 3.40 12.96 2.46
N MET A 211 2.44 12.42 3.21
CA MET A 211 1.07 12.95 3.24
C MET A 211 0.96 14.29 3.99
N GLN A 212 1.68 14.42 5.10
CA GLN A 212 1.46 15.49 6.07
C GLN A 212 2.47 16.64 5.99
N GLU A 213 3.72 16.36 5.65
CA GLU A 213 4.78 17.36 5.55
C GLU A 213 4.79 18.03 4.17
N GLY A 214 5.31 19.26 4.10
CA GLY A 214 5.36 20.00 2.85
C GLY A 214 6.08 21.34 2.98
N GLU A 215 5.83 22.22 2.03
CA GLU A 215 6.51 23.50 1.86
C GLU A 215 6.23 24.51 2.99
N ASP A 216 5.09 24.40 3.67
CA ASP A 216 4.71 25.27 4.78
C ASP A 216 4.58 24.44 6.07
N PRO A 217 5.55 24.54 7.00
CA PRO A 217 5.56 23.74 8.23
C PRO A 217 4.54 24.23 9.27
N ARG A 218 3.84 25.35 9.02
CA ARG A 218 2.77 25.83 9.90
C ARG A 218 1.52 24.95 9.83
N TYR A 219 1.33 24.26 8.70
CA TYR A 219 0.14 23.47 8.42
C TYR A 219 0.49 22.03 8.07
N LEU A 220 -0.39 21.11 8.44
CA LEU A 220 -0.47 19.81 7.80
C LEU A 220 -0.86 20.01 6.34
N LYS A 221 -0.11 19.39 5.42
CA LYS A 221 -0.46 19.39 4.00
C LYS A 221 -1.79 18.65 3.78
N THR A 222 -1.89 17.44 4.30
CA THR A 222 -3.14 16.67 4.46
C THR A 222 -3.05 15.87 5.76
N SER A 223 -4.14 15.29 6.27
CA SER A 223 -4.12 14.39 7.43
C SER A 223 -4.02 12.94 6.98
N ALA A 224 -3.17 12.14 7.61
CA ALA A 224 -3.01 10.70 7.36
C ALA A 224 -3.47 9.86 8.56
N CYS A 225 -4.06 8.70 8.28
CA CYS A 225 -4.64 7.81 9.28
C CYS A 225 -4.07 6.39 9.18
N CYS A 226 -3.27 5.99 10.17
CA CYS A 226 -2.79 4.61 10.20
C CYS A 226 -3.88 3.67 10.68
N LYS A 227 -4.15 2.64 9.86
CA LYS A 227 -5.23 1.68 10.09
C LYS A 227 -4.77 0.22 9.93
N HIS A 228 -5.41 -0.75 10.58
CA HIS A 228 -6.52 -0.67 11.53
C HIS A 228 -6.02 -1.15 12.91
N PHE A 229 -6.12 -0.29 13.91
CA PHE A 229 -5.51 -0.39 15.22
C PHE A 229 -6.43 -1.19 16.17
N ALA A 230 -6.15 -2.46 16.50
CA ALA A 230 -4.98 -3.26 16.14
C ALA A 230 -5.35 -4.74 15.92
N ALA A 231 -4.34 -5.56 15.61
CA ALA A 231 -4.48 -7.01 15.41
C ALA A 231 -5.56 -7.44 14.40
N TYR A 232 -5.87 -6.57 13.45
CA TYR A 232 -6.81 -6.83 12.37
C TYR A 232 -6.09 -7.45 11.16
N SER A 233 -6.43 -8.69 10.83
CA SER A 233 -5.90 -9.40 9.67
C SER A 233 -6.79 -10.57 9.21
N VAL A 234 -8.11 -10.41 9.37
CA VAL A 234 -9.15 -11.40 9.02
C VAL A 234 -10.39 -10.65 8.54
N GLU A 235 -10.90 -10.99 7.36
CA GLU A 235 -12.18 -10.50 6.86
C GLU A 235 -13.32 -11.45 7.21
N ASN A 236 -13.18 -12.74 6.87
CA ASN A 236 -14.26 -13.72 6.90
C ASN A 236 -13.73 -15.15 6.93
N LEU A 237 -13.98 -15.87 8.02
CA LEU A 237 -13.55 -17.26 8.20
C LEU A 237 -14.55 -18.29 7.66
N TYR A 238 -15.68 -17.86 7.09
CA TYR A 238 -16.74 -18.71 6.51
C TYR A 238 -17.35 -19.72 7.48
N ASN A 239 -17.23 -19.48 8.79
CA ASN A 239 -17.80 -20.30 9.86
C ASN A 239 -18.77 -19.52 10.77
N GLY A 240 -19.22 -18.34 10.32
CA GLY A 240 -20.00 -17.37 11.11
C GLY A 240 -19.14 -16.32 11.83
N THR A 241 -17.81 -16.48 11.82
CA THR A 241 -16.86 -15.48 12.33
C THR A 241 -16.31 -14.64 11.18
N HIS A 242 -16.36 -13.33 11.34
CA HIS A 242 -15.90 -12.32 10.39
C HIS A 242 -15.40 -11.09 11.15
N ARG A 243 -14.74 -10.15 10.47
CA ARG A 243 -14.12 -8.96 11.09
C ARG A 243 -14.95 -8.25 12.16
N HIS A 244 -16.26 -8.12 11.94
CA HIS A 244 -17.20 -7.41 12.83
C HIS A 244 -17.48 -8.12 14.17
N ASN A 245 -17.16 -9.40 14.30
CA ASN A 245 -17.41 -10.19 15.53
C ASN A 245 -16.20 -11.05 15.94
N PHE A 246 -15.05 -10.85 15.31
CA PHE A 246 -13.85 -11.62 15.59
C PHE A 246 -13.21 -11.14 16.90
N ASP A 247 -12.89 -12.07 17.80
CA ASP A 247 -12.06 -11.81 18.98
C ASP A 247 -10.64 -12.34 18.74
N ALA A 248 -9.71 -11.44 18.42
CA ALA A 248 -8.32 -11.76 18.22
C ALA A 248 -7.66 -12.13 19.56
N ARG A 249 -7.31 -13.41 19.73
CA ARG A 249 -6.62 -13.92 20.92
C ARG A 249 -5.10 -13.76 20.75
N VAL A 250 -4.53 -12.67 21.25
CA VAL A 250 -3.13 -12.31 21.03
C VAL A 250 -2.37 -12.28 22.36
N THR A 251 -1.20 -12.93 22.41
CA THR A 251 -0.33 -12.89 23.60
C THR A 251 0.29 -11.49 23.77
N PRO A 252 0.61 -11.04 25.00
CA PRO A 252 1.33 -9.78 25.19
C PRO A 252 2.64 -9.70 24.40
N GLN A 253 3.33 -10.84 24.30
CA GLN A 253 4.56 -10.97 23.52
C GLN A 253 4.33 -10.73 22.03
N ASP A 254 3.37 -11.43 21.39
CA ASP A 254 3.07 -11.24 19.97
C ASP A 254 2.54 -9.82 19.69
N MET A 255 1.75 -9.26 20.62
CA MET A 255 1.22 -7.91 20.52
C MET A 255 2.34 -6.88 20.42
N ALA A 256 3.29 -6.93 21.35
CA ALA A 256 4.45 -6.02 21.39
C ALA A 256 5.44 -6.27 20.23
N ASP A 257 5.64 -7.53 19.85
CA ASP A 257 6.67 -7.94 18.89
C ASP A 257 6.22 -7.92 17.41
N THR A 258 4.91 -7.97 17.16
CA THR A 258 4.37 -8.09 15.79
C THR A 258 3.28 -7.07 15.47
N TYR A 259 2.28 -6.91 16.32
CA TYR A 259 1.07 -6.17 15.95
C TYR A 259 1.13 -4.66 16.20
N LEU A 260 1.89 -4.23 17.22
CA LEU A 260 2.04 -2.83 17.60
C LEU A 260 3.21 -2.06 16.94
N PRO A 261 4.35 -2.67 16.55
CA PRO A 261 5.52 -1.91 16.10
C PRO A 261 5.26 -0.93 14.94
N ALA A 262 4.42 -1.30 13.98
CA ALA A 262 4.10 -0.43 12.85
C ALA A 262 3.28 0.80 13.28
N PHE A 263 2.34 0.64 14.23
CA PHE A 263 1.56 1.75 14.78
C PHE A 263 2.41 2.66 15.67
N GLU A 264 3.31 2.09 16.47
CA GLU A 264 4.27 2.88 17.24
C GLU A 264 5.13 3.76 16.31
N ALA A 265 5.68 3.18 15.23
CA ALA A 265 6.46 3.94 14.25
C ALA A 265 5.60 5.00 13.53
N CYS A 266 4.35 4.67 13.19
CA CYS A 266 3.42 5.62 12.60
C CYS A 266 3.19 6.86 13.49
N VAL A 267 3.01 6.65 14.80
CA VAL A 267 2.81 7.75 15.76
C VAL A 267 4.11 8.49 16.02
N LYS A 268 5.16 7.79 16.45
CA LYS A 268 6.39 8.40 16.94
C LYS A 268 7.29 8.96 15.84
N GLU A 269 7.33 8.30 14.68
CA GLU A 269 8.23 8.64 13.58
C GLU A 269 7.48 9.32 12.44
N GLY A 270 6.31 8.78 12.07
CA GLY A 270 5.43 9.37 11.06
C GLY A 270 4.72 10.63 11.55
N ARG A 271 4.46 10.74 12.85
CA ARG A 271 3.65 11.81 13.47
C ARG A 271 2.25 11.90 12.87
N ALA A 272 1.62 10.75 12.62
CA ALA A 272 0.27 10.70 12.05
C ALA A 272 -0.71 11.55 12.87
N SER A 273 -1.59 12.26 12.16
CA SER A 273 -2.65 13.06 12.76
C SER A 273 -3.94 12.26 13.02
N ALA A 274 -4.00 11.01 12.54
CA ALA A 274 -5.12 10.11 12.77
C ALA A 274 -4.70 8.65 13.01
N LEU A 275 -5.49 7.94 13.80
CA LEU A 275 -5.50 6.48 13.91
C LEU A 275 -6.92 5.98 13.69
N MET A 276 -7.09 4.77 13.15
CA MET A 276 -8.39 4.12 13.03
C MET A 276 -8.44 2.87 13.88
N CYS A 277 -9.33 2.80 14.87
CA CYS A 277 -9.54 1.58 15.64
C CYS A 277 -10.31 0.53 14.82
N SER A 278 -9.94 -0.75 14.95
CA SER A 278 -10.46 -1.82 14.10
C SER A 278 -11.83 -2.35 14.53
N TYR A 279 -12.46 -3.14 13.66
CA TYR A 279 -13.73 -3.84 13.95
C TYR A 279 -13.63 -4.90 15.05
N ASN A 280 -12.53 -5.64 15.10
CA ASN A 280 -12.40 -6.82 15.95
C ASN A 280 -12.25 -6.47 17.43
N ALA A 281 -12.57 -7.43 18.29
CA ALA A 281 -12.11 -7.42 19.66
C ALA A 281 -10.67 -7.96 19.74
N ILE A 282 -9.96 -7.59 20.81
CA ILE A 282 -8.64 -8.10 21.16
C ILE A 282 -8.74 -8.61 22.59
N ASN A 283 -8.55 -9.91 22.77
CA ASN A 283 -8.65 -10.58 24.07
C ASN A 283 -9.96 -10.29 24.83
N GLY A 284 -11.06 -10.09 24.11
CA GLY A 284 -12.40 -9.85 24.64
C GLY A 284 -12.83 -8.38 24.71
N VAL A 285 -11.99 -7.41 24.33
CA VAL A 285 -12.35 -5.98 24.32
C VAL A 285 -12.40 -5.47 22.87
N PRO A 286 -13.53 -4.93 22.37
CA PRO A 286 -13.60 -4.28 21.07
C PRO A 286 -12.54 -3.18 20.93
N ALA A 287 -11.80 -3.12 19.83
CA ALA A 287 -10.65 -2.21 19.71
C ALA A 287 -11.04 -0.72 19.85
N CYS A 288 -12.25 -0.33 19.40
CA CYS A 288 -12.77 1.02 19.57
C CYS A 288 -13.30 1.34 20.99
N ALA A 289 -13.33 0.35 21.89
CA ALA A 289 -13.67 0.51 23.31
C ALA A 289 -12.47 0.19 24.24
N ASP A 290 -11.28 0.01 23.68
CA ASP A 290 -10.08 -0.39 24.43
C ASP A 290 -9.29 0.83 24.90
N ALA A 291 -9.54 1.27 26.13
CA ALA A 291 -8.87 2.42 26.73
C ALA A 291 -7.35 2.21 26.96
N GLU A 292 -6.91 0.96 27.13
CA GLU A 292 -5.48 0.65 27.25
C GLU A 292 -4.78 0.85 25.90
N LEU A 293 -5.43 0.43 24.81
CA LEU A 293 -4.92 0.59 23.45
C LEU A 293 -4.93 2.05 22.99
N LEU A 294 -6.08 2.73 23.11
CA LEU A 294 -6.29 4.05 22.51
C LEU A 294 -5.75 5.19 23.39
N ASN A 295 -6.02 5.17 24.69
CA ASN A 295 -5.60 6.22 25.61
C ASN A 295 -4.25 5.93 26.26
N ALA A 296 -4.10 4.82 27.00
CA ALA A 296 -2.87 4.57 27.76
C ALA A 296 -1.64 4.36 26.86
N LEU A 297 -1.79 3.59 25.78
CA LEU A 297 -0.72 3.29 24.86
C LEU A 297 -0.53 4.40 23.81
N ALA A 298 -1.51 4.64 22.93
CA ALA A 298 -1.31 5.56 21.81
C ALA A 298 -1.14 7.02 22.28
N ARG A 299 -2.08 7.58 23.06
CA ARG A 299 -1.94 8.96 23.57
C ARG A 299 -0.89 9.07 24.68
N GLY A 300 -0.93 8.18 25.67
CA GLY A 300 -0.05 8.23 26.84
C GLY A 300 1.40 7.86 26.54
N SER A 301 1.63 6.62 26.11
CA SER A 301 2.98 6.06 25.98
C SER A 301 3.68 6.46 24.67
N TRP A 302 2.93 6.62 23.58
CA TRP A 302 3.49 7.02 22.28
C TRP A 302 3.40 8.52 22.00
N GLY A 303 2.59 9.26 22.76
CA GLY A 303 2.41 10.70 22.58
C GLY A 303 1.61 11.06 21.32
N PHE A 304 0.62 10.24 20.96
CA PHE A 304 -0.24 10.50 19.81
C PHE A 304 -1.01 11.82 19.98
N ASP A 305 -0.76 12.76 19.06
CA ASP A 305 -1.36 14.09 19.00
C ASP A 305 -2.26 14.22 17.76
N GLY A 306 -3.39 13.51 17.78
CA GLY A 306 -4.35 13.44 16.68
C GLY A 306 -5.74 13.02 17.12
N TYR A 307 -6.61 12.70 16.15
CA TYR A 307 -7.92 12.09 16.43
C TYR A 307 -7.89 10.59 16.15
N ILE A 308 -8.72 9.83 16.86
CA ILE A 308 -8.94 8.40 16.63
C ILE A 308 -10.35 8.24 16.06
N THR A 309 -10.46 7.65 14.88
CA THR A 309 -11.76 7.31 14.27
C THR A 309 -12.06 5.84 14.42
N SER A 310 -13.34 5.49 14.50
CA SER A 310 -13.76 4.12 14.28
C SER A 310 -13.58 3.72 12.81
N ASP A 311 -13.34 2.43 12.57
CA ASP A 311 -13.71 1.83 11.30
C ASP A 311 -15.25 1.88 11.12
N CYS A 312 -15.74 1.73 9.91
CA CYS A 312 -17.10 2.09 9.54
C CYS A 312 -18.17 1.14 10.07
N GLY A 313 -18.81 1.54 11.17
CA GLY A 313 -19.73 0.72 11.96
C GLY A 313 -19.10 0.01 13.16
N ALA A 314 -17.80 0.18 13.42
CA ALA A 314 -17.11 -0.52 14.51
C ALA A 314 -17.64 -0.14 15.91
N ILE A 315 -18.12 1.10 16.11
CA ILE A 315 -18.79 1.48 17.36
C ILE A 315 -20.11 0.73 17.53
N ALA A 316 -20.91 0.59 16.46
CA ALA A 316 -22.14 -0.18 16.51
C ALA A 316 -21.87 -1.67 16.79
N ASP A 317 -20.74 -2.20 16.31
CA ASP A 317 -20.34 -3.59 16.54
C ASP A 317 -20.05 -3.88 18.03
N ILE A 318 -19.61 -2.89 18.82
CA ILE A 318 -19.44 -3.02 20.28
C ILE A 318 -20.70 -3.62 20.92
N TRP A 319 -21.87 -3.07 20.53
CA TRP A 319 -23.16 -3.51 21.04
C TRP A 319 -23.73 -4.68 20.23
N THR A 320 -23.79 -4.56 18.89
CA THR A 320 -24.61 -5.46 18.06
C THR A 320 -23.93 -6.76 17.66
N ARG A 321 -22.59 -6.82 17.67
CA ARG A 321 -21.82 -7.97 17.17
C ARG A 321 -20.94 -8.61 18.23
N HIS A 322 -20.30 -7.79 19.06
CA HIS A 322 -19.48 -8.22 20.18
C HIS A 322 -20.29 -8.45 21.46
N ASN A 323 -21.50 -7.87 21.56
CA ASN A 323 -22.32 -7.89 22.77
C ASN A 323 -21.53 -7.44 24.02
N TYR A 324 -20.63 -6.47 23.85
CA TYR A 324 -19.77 -5.96 24.92
C TYR A 324 -20.56 -5.07 25.89
N THR A 325 -21.56 -4.35 25.37
CA THR A 325 -22.50 -3.54 26.15
C THR A 325 -23.93 -4.08 26.02
N ASN A 326 -24.80 -3.73 26.97
CA ASN A 326 -26.21 -4.15 26.92
C ASN A 326 -27.07 -3.20 26.09
N THR A 327 -26.66 -1.92 26.02
CA THR A 327 -27.38 -0.86 25.32
C THR A 327 -26.48 -0.13 24.32
N PRO A 328 -27.07 0.51 23.29
CA PRO A 328 -26.29 1.36 22.39
C PRO A 328 -25.74 2.61 23.11
N GLU A 329 -26.41 3.13 24.15
CA GLU A 329 -25.93 4.26 24.93
C GLU A 329 -24.67 3.93 25.74
N GLU A 330 -24.59 2.71 26.31
CA GLU A 330 -23.37 2.21 26.93
C GLU A 330 -22.24 2.06 25.89
N ALA A 331 -22.54 1.73 24.62
CA ALA A 331 -21.52 1.67 23.57
C ALA A 331 -20.94 3.06 23.25
N CYS A 332 -21.78 4.11 23.24
CA CYS A 332 -21.32 5.50 23.18
C CYS A 332 -20.36 5.83 24.32
N GLN A 333 -20.75 5.48 25.55
CA GLN A 333 -19.94 5.72 26.74
C GLN A 333 -18.55 5.07 26.61
N VAL A 334 -18.49 3.75 26.44
CA VAL A 334 -17.19 3.04 26.46
C VAL A 334 -16.29 3.44 25.30
N ALA A 335 -16.85 3.80 24.14
CA ALA A 335 -16.04 4.24 23.01
C ALA A 335 -15.45 5.65 23.21
N LEU A 336 -16.24 6.60 23.73
CA LEU A 336 -15.75 7.95 24.04
C LEU A 336 -14.75 7.92 25.21
N GLU A 337 -15.04 7.17 26.28
CA GLU A 337 -14.13 7.00 27.42
C GLU A 337 -12.80 6.34 27.01
N ALA A 338 -12.85 5.39 26.06
CA ALA A 338 -11.65 4.78 25.51
C ALA A 338 -10.81 5.74 24.64
N GLY A 339 -11.41 6.82 24.12
CA GLY A 339 -10.75 7.81 23.28
C GLY A 339 -10.98 7.62 21.77
N CYS A 340 -12.05 6.91 21.37
CA CYS A 340 -12.54 6.94 20.00
C CYS A 340 -13.30 8.26 19.78
N ASP A 341 -12.69 9.19 19.04
CA ASP A 341 -13.20 10.56 18.93
C ASP A 341 -14.28 10.70 17.85
N LEU A 342 -14.17 9.92 16.77
CA LEU A 342 -15.00 10.06 15.56
C LEU A 342 -15.64 8.72 15.19
N ASP A 343 -16.93 8.74 14.91
CA ASP A 343 -17.67 7.60 14.38
C ASP A 343 -17.71 7.63 12.84
N CYS A 344 -17.19 6.59 12.20
CA CYS A 344 -17.48 6.33 10.78
C CYS A 344 -18.88 5.70 10.62
N SER A 345 -19.91 6.44 11.01
CA SER A 345 -21.30 6.06 10.89
C SER A 345 -22.18 7.23 11.35
N THR A 346 -23.41 6.93 11.75
CA THR A 346 -24.33 7.83 12.43
C THR A 346 -24.60 7.43 13.88
N PHE A 347 -23.90 6.43 14.42
CA PHE A 347 -24.16 5.83 15.72
C PHE A 347 -24.02 6.82 16.88
N TYR A 348 -22.94 7.61 16.92
CA TYR A 348 -22.80 8.66 17.93
C TYR A 348 -23.91 9.71 17.83
N GLN A 349 -24.25 10.14 16.62
CA GLN A 349 -25.32 11.10 16.40
C GLN A 349 -26.70 10.55 16.85
N GLU A 350 -26.95 9.27 16.64
CA GLU A 350 -28.21 8.61 16.98
C GLU A 350 -28.37 8.32 18.48
N HIS A 351 -27.28 7.95 19.17
CA HIS A 351 -27.35 7.38 20.52
C HIS A 351 -26.69 8.24 21.62
N CYS A 352 -25.65 9.02 21.33
CA CYS A 352 -25.02 9.88 22.35
C CYS A 352 -25.98 10.92 22.98
N PRO A 353 -26.98 11.50 22.28
CA PRO A 353 -27.90 12.44 22.94
C PRO A 353 -28.70 11.79 24.08
N HIS A 354 -29.10 10.54 23.92
CA HIS A 354 -29.79 9.80 24.97
C HIS A 354 -28.82 9.36 26.07
N ALA A 355 -27.61 8.90 25.71
CA ALA A 355 -26.55 8.59 26.67
C ALA A 355 -26.20 9.80 27.56
N LEU A 356 -26.17 11.01 26.99
CA LEU A 356 -25.98 12.28 27.69
C LEU A 356 -27.15 12.57 28.65
N SER A 357 -28.39 12.33 28.23
CA SER A 357 -29.57 12.52 29.07
C SER A 357 -29.63 11.57 30.26
N GLN A 358 -29.00 10.39 30.14
CA GLN A 358 -28.86 9.39 31.19
C GLN A 358 -27.64 9.61 32.10
N GLY A 359 -26.74 10.53 31.74
CA GLY A 359 -25.48 10.75 32.46
C GLY A 359 -24.42 9.65 32.24
N LEU A 360 -24.57 8.82 31.20
CA LEU A 360 -23.55 7.83 30.79
C LEU A 360 -22.40 8.49 30.03
N VAL A 361 -22.73 9.46 29.18
CA VAL A 361 -21.77 10.34 28.51
C VAL A 361 -21.90 11.73 29.12
N THR A 362 -20.78 12.40 29.36
CA THR A 362 -20.76 13.78 29.84
C THR A 362 -20.47 14.75 28.69
N GLY A 363 -20.84 16.02 28.87
CA GLY A 363 -20.45 17.06 27.91
C GLY A 363 -18.93 17.22 27.81
N ALA A 364 -18.16 16.83 28.83
CA ALA A 364 -16.70 16.87 28.80
C ALA A 364 -16.11 15.77 27.91
N ASP A 365 -16.75 14.60 27.83
CA ASP A 365 -16.32 13.51 26.95
C ASP A 365 -16.49 13.93 25.48
N VAL A 366 -17.65 14.53 25.17
CA VAL A 366 -17.95 15.11 23.84
C VAL A 366 -16.98 16.25 23.50
N ASP A 367 -16.74 17.17 24.43
CA ASP A 367 -15.81 18.29 24.24
C ASP A 367 -14.38 17.79 24.00
N THR A 368 -13.95 16.73 24.70
CA THR A 368 -12.63 16.13 24.53
C THR A 368 -12.47 15.54 23.13
N ALA A 369 -13.42 14.69 22.69
CA ALA A 369 -13.41 14.09 21.36
C ALA A 369 -13.38 15.16 20.25
N LEU A 370 -14.29 16.14 20.35
CA LEU A 370 -14.39 17.20 19.36
C LEU A 370 -13.16 18.12 19.37
N SER A 371 -12.50 18.30 20.52
CA SER A 371 -11.26 19.08 20.60
C SER A 371 -10.13 18.46 19.77
N HIS A 372 -9.98 17.13 19.77
CA HIS A 372 -8.99 16.43 18.95
C HIS A 372 -9.26 16.62 17.45
N LEU A 373 -10.53 16.53 17.05
CA LEU A 373 -10.97 16.76 15.68
C LEU A 373 -10.67 18.19 15.23
N PHE A 374 -11.09 19.19 16.01
CA PHE A 374 -10.82 20.58 15.67
C PHE A 374 -9.33 20.89 15.65
N ARG A 375 -8.51 20.38 16.58
CA ARG A 375 -7.04 20.55 16.54
C ARG A 375 -6.46 20.10 15.19
N VAL A 376 -6.92 18.99 14.63
CA VAL A 376 -6.48 18.55 13.29
C VAL A 376 -6.96 19.52 12.20
N GLN A 377 -8.22 19.95 12.21
CA GLN A 377 -8.71 20.91 11.21
C GLN A 377 -8.02 22.29 11.28
N PHE A 378 -7.69 22.78 12.48
CA PHE A 378 -6.86 23.98 12.68
C PHE A 378 -5.46 23.77 12.10
N ARG A 379 -4.82 22.63 12.37
CA ARG A 379 -3.52 22.27 11.76
C ARG A 379 -3.60 22.13 10.24
N LEU A 380 -4.76 21.81 9.67
CA LEU A 380 -5.00 21.80 8.22
C LEU A 380 -5.26 23.20 7.62
N GLY A 381 -5.29 24.25 8.44
CA GLY A 381 -5.50 25.63 8.02
C GLY A 381 -6.96 25.98 7.66
N MET A 382 -7.92 25.11 7.99
CA MET A 382 -9.34 25.28 7.62
C MET A 382 -10.03 26.47 8.29
N PHE A 383 -9.43 26.99 9.37
CA PHE A 383 -9.90 28.14 10.14
C PHE A 383 -9.02 29.39 9.97
N ASP A 384 -8.02 29.30 9.09
CA ASP A 384 -7.11 30.41 8.81
C ASP A 384 -7.45 30.98 7.44
N ALA A 385 -7.11 32.26 7.24
CA ALA A 385 -7.38 32.92 5.97
C ALA A 385 -6.65 32.23 4.82
N GLU A 386 -7.30 32.07 3.66
CA GLU A 386 -6.65 31.53 2.48
C GLU A 386 -5.45 32.37 2.03
N GLU A 387 -5.50 33.69 2.29
CA GLU A 387 -4.43 34.63 1.99
C GLU A 387 -3.16 34.27 2.79
N GLY A 388 -2.20 33.65 2.09
CA GLY A 388 -0.91 33.28 2.67
C GLY A 388 -0.77 31.81 3.05
N GLN A 389 -1.79 30.98 2.80
CA GLN A 389 -1.66 29.53 2.78
C GLN A 389 -1.17 29.08 1.41
N ILE A 390 -0.16 28.20 1.36
CA ILE A 390 0.39 27.71 0.10
C ILE A 390 -0.47 26.58 -0.48
N TYR A 391 -0.97 25.67 0.37
CA TYR A 391 -1.67 24.48 -0.08
C TYR A 391 -3.07 24.78 -0.67
N THR A 392 -3.67 25.91 -0.31
CA THR A 392 -4.93 26.42 -0.91
C THR A 392 -4.78 26.89 -2.35
N LYS A 393 -3.54 27.03 -2.83
CA LYS A 393 -3.18 27.50 -4.17
C LYS A 393 -2.85 26.36 -5.13
N TYR A 394 -2.91 25.09 -4.70
CA TYR A 394 -2.64 23.96 -5.57
C TYR A 394 -3.79 23.79 -6.55
N GLY A 395 -3.53 24.05 -7.82
CA GLY A 395 -4.52 23.95 -8.87
C GLY A 395 -4.44 22.64 -9.63
N LEU A 396 -5.22 22.57 -10.71
CA LEU A 396 -5.34 21.40 -11.58
C LEU A 396 -4.03 21.02 -12.27
N GLU A 397 -3.09 21.96 -12.40
CA GLU A 397 -1.74 21.73 -12.93
C GLU A 397 -0.91 20.76 -12.08
N ARG A 398 -1.36 20.48 -10.84
CA ARG A 398 -0.74 19.52 -9.93
C ARG A 398 -1.28 18.10 -10.06
N LEU A 399 -2.31 17.88 -10.89
CA LEU A 399 -2.89 16.56 -11.12
C LEU A 399 -2.16 15.83 -12.24
N ASN A 400 -1.88 14.53 -12.04
CA ASN A 400 -1.33 13.66 -13.09
C ASN A 400 -0.05 14.25 -13.71
N THR A 401 0.77 14.93 -12.90
CA THR A 401 1.99 15.58 -13.40
C THR A 401 2.93 14.52 -13.98
N PRO A 402 3.77 14.86 -14.97
CA PRO A 402 4.76 13.91 -15.50
C PRO A 402 5.60 13.25 -14.41
N GLU A 403 5.89 13.97 -13.32
CA GLU A 403 6.60 13.46 -12.15
C GLU A 403 5.80 12.41 -11.38
N HIS A 404 4.51 12.68 -11.08
CA HIS A 404 3.65 11.71 -10.39
C HIS A 404 3.45 10.44 -11.22
N LEU A 405 3.25 10.60 -12.54
CA LEU A 405 3.11 9.47 -13.47
C LEU A 405 4.40 8.64 -13.54
N GLU A 406 5.58 9.28 -13.49
CA GLU A 406 6.86 8.59 -13.43
C GLU A 406 7.05 7.87 -12.09
N PHE A 407 6.60 8.42 -10.96
CA PHE A 407 6.63 7.70 -9.68
C PHE A 407 5.76 6.44 -9.70
N ALA A 408 4.59 6.47 -10.33
CA ALA A 408 3.76 5.27 -10.50
C ALA A 408 4.46 4.20 -11.35
N LEU A 409 5.16 4.62 -12.41
CA LEU A 409 5.95 3.72 -13.24
C LEU A 409 7.19 3.18 -12.50
N GLU A 410 7.92 4.01 -11.77
CA GLU A 410 9.10 3.60 -11.01
C GLU A 410 8.73 2.67 -9.85
N ALA A 411 7.59 2.89 -9.20
CA ALA A 411 7.05 1.97 -8.20
C ALA A 411 6.74 0.60 -8.80
N ALA A 412 6.20 0.54 -10.03
CA ALA A 412 5.97 -0.73 -10.72
C ALA A 412 7.30 -1.40 -11.11
N ARG A 413 8.27 -0.64 -11.65
CA ARG A 413 9.61 -1.14 -12.03
C ARG A 413 10.39 -1.70 -10.85
N GLN A 414 10.37 -1.01 -9.72
CA GLN A 414 11.05 -1.45 -8.50
C GLN A 414 10.24 -2.51 -7.74
N GLY A 415 8.92 -2.57 -7.93
CA GLY A 415 8.03 -3.50 -7.25
C GLY A 415 7.94 -4.88 -7.89
N ILE A 416 8.05 -5.01 -9.22
CA ILE A 416 7.98 -6.31 -9.90
C ILE A 416 9.20 -7.18 -9.52
N VAL A 417 8.93 -8.41 -9.05
CA VAL A 417 9.92 -9.35 -8.52
C VAL A 417 10.22 -10.44 -9.54
N LEU A 418 11.48 -10.65 -9.89
CA LEU A 418 11.91 -11.81 -10.68
C LEU A 418 12.14 -13.00 -9.74
N LEU A 419 11.26 -14.01 -9.80
CA LEU A 419 11.30 -15.18 -8.91
C LEU A 419 12.20 -16.30 -9.43
N LYS A 420 12.20 -16.52 -10.75
CA LYS A 420 12.94 -17.58 -11.42
C LYS A 420 13.45 -17.06 -12.76
N ASN A 421 14.69 -17.41 -13.12
CA ASN A 421 15.24 -17.18 -14.47
C ASN A 421 16.25 -18.30 -14.77
N GLN A 422 15.76 -19.43 -15.28
CA GLN A 422 16.57 -20.59 -15.65
C GLN A 422 17.10 -20.42 -17.08
N GLY A 423 18.43 -20.31 -17.21
CA GLY A 423 19.08 -20.01 -18.49
C GLY A 423 18.97 -18.52 -18.88
N PRO A 424 19.64 -18.07 -19.95
CA PRO A 424 19.63 -16.68 -20.38
C PRO A 424 18.34 -16.32 -21.14
N VAL A 425 17.15 -16.64 -20.58
CA VAL A 425 15.86 -16.35 -21.24
C VAL A 425 15.43 -14.91 -21.06
N LEU A 426 15.41 -14.41 -19.82
CA LEU A 426 15.19 -12.99 -19.57
C LEU A 426 16.53 -12.26 -19.34
N PRO A 427 16.71 -11.05 -19.92
CA PRO A 427 15.75 -10.33 -20.77
C PRO A 427 15.64 -10.91 -22.20
N LEU A 428 14.45 -10.80 -22.79
CA LEU A 428 14.15 -11.26 -24.15
C LEU A 428 14.92 -10.45 -25.20
N PRO A 429 15.56 -11.09 -26.20
CA PRO A 429 16.28 -10.38 -27.25
C PRO A 429 15.32 -9.68 -28.23
N ARG A 430 15.63 -8.43 -28.56
CA ARG A 430 14.82 -7.60 -29.48
C ARG A 430 14.97 -8.05 -30.93
N ALA A 431 13.88 -7.95 -31.70
CA ALA A 431 13.94 -8.07 -33.16
C ALA A 431 14.28 -6.75 -33.83
N GLY A 432 15.42 -6.71 -34.55
CA GLY A 432 15.62 -5.89 -35.74
C GLY A 432 15.42 -4.38 -35.65
N LEU A 433 15.19 -3.80 -34.47
CA LEU A 433 15.14 -2.37 -34.28
C LEU A 433 16.58 -1.85 -34.32
N THR A 434 17.03 -1.49 -35.51
CA THR A 434 18.21 -0.65 -35.68
C THR A 434 17.99 0.62 -34.86
N ASN A 435 19.05 1.06 -34.17
CA ASN A 435 19.09 2.20 -33.25
C ASN A 435 18.74 3.57 -33.88
N GLU A 436 18.04 3.65 -35.01
CA GLU A 436 17.85 4.89 -35.78
C GLU A 436 16.39 5.28 -36.07
N GLN A 437 15.39 4.56 -35.57
CA GLN A 437 13.98 5.01 -35.69
C GLN A 437 13.24 4.99 -34.34
N GLY A 438 13.69 5.83 -33.41
CA GLY A 438 12.89 6.29 -32.28
C GLY A 438 11.78 7.23 -32.76
N GLY A 439 10.78 6.71 -33.47
CA GLY A 439 9.64 7.45 -33.99
C GLY A 439 8.34 6.96 -33.36
N GLY A 440 7.89 7.64 -32.31
CA GLY A 440 6.64 7.34 -31.61
C GLY A 440 6.72 7.39 -30.07
N ARG A 441 7.65 8.15 -29.49
CA ARG A 441 7.53 8.55 -28.09
C ARG A 441 6.24 9.35 -27.94
N LEU A 442 5.31 8.87 -27.11
CA LEU A 442 4.33 9.75 -26.47
C LEU A 442 5.10 10.93 -25.87
N PRO A 443 4.69 12.18 -26.11
CA PRO A 443 5.50 13.34 -25.79
C PRO A 443 5.69 13.42 -24.27
N ALA A 444 6.94 13.20 -23.83
CA ALA A 444 7.39 13.75 -22.56
C ALA A 444 7.29 15.28 -22.69
N ALA A 445 6.36 15.87 -21.94
CA ALA A 445 6.16 17.31 -21.93
C ALA A 445 7.47 18.01 -21.52
N PRO A 446 7.88 19.10 -22.21
CA PRO A 446 9.05 19.87 -21.82
C PRO A 446 8.77 20.58 -20.49
N LEU A 447 9.57 20.29 -19.47
CA LEU A 447 9.52 20.93 -18.16
C LEU A 447 9.90 22.42 -18.33
N GLY A 448 8.91 23.30 -18.14
CA GLY A 448 9.14 24.72 -17.93
C GLY A 448 9.77 24.92 -16.55
N ALA A 449 10.98 25.46 -16.54
CA ALA A 449 11.56 26.03 -15.34
C ALA A 449 10.71 27.25 -14.96
N ASP A 450 10.12 27.23 -13.76
CA ASP A 450 10.29 28.27 -12.73
C ASP A 450 9.33 28.04 -11.54
N ALA A 451 9.88 28.22 -10.33
CA ALA A 451 9.23 28.26 -9.02
C ALA A 451 8.73 26.93 -8.39
N TRP A 452 9.66 26.01 -8.10
CA TRP A 452 9.95 25.38 -6.79
C TRP A 452 11.24 24.58 -6.99
N THR A 453 12.39 25.26 -6.95
CA THR A 453 13.71 24.65 -7.16
C THR A 453 14.62 24.86 -5.96
N SER A 454 14.64 23.89 -5.05
CA SER A 454 15.89 23.48 -4.40
C SER A 454 15.83 22.02 -3.96
N THR A 455 16.74 21.24 -4.55
CA THR A 455 17.22 19.89 -4.17
C THR A 455 16.57 18.67 -4.82
N PHE A 456 15.27 18.64 -5.17
CA PHE A 456 14.64 17.39 -5.63
C PHE A 456 14.79 17.07 -7.14
N LEU A 457 14.68 18.05 -8.04
CA LEU A 457 14.60 17.79 -9.49
C LEU A 457 15.80 18.25 -10.34
N ARG A 458 16.89 18.74 -9.74
CA ARG A 458 18.06 19.17 -10.54
C ARG A 458 18.96 18.03 -11.02
N HIS A 459 18.79 16.77 -10.58
CA HIS A 459 19.77 15.70 -10.86
C HIS A 459 19.23 14.42 -11.53
N HIS A 460 17.97 14.38 -11.97
CA HIS A 460 17.54 13.39 -12.98
C HIS A 460 17.81 13.90 -14.40
N ARG A 461 19.07 14.22 -14.71
CA ARG A 461 19.50 14.03 -16.10
C ARG A 461 19.48 12.54 -16.32
N ARG A 462 18.91 12.10 -17.46
CA ARG A 462 19.16 10.77 -18.02
C ARG A 462 20.60 10.39 -17.69
N VAL A 463 20.79 9.36 -16.87
CA VAL A 463 22.00 8.57 -17.01
C VAL A 463 21.85 8.01 -18.40
N GLU A 464 22.51 8.62 -19.37
CA GLU A 464 22.76 7.95 -20.64
C GLU A 464 23.40 6.63 -20.24
N ALA A 465 22.66 5.54 -20.45
CA ALA A 465 23.21 4.21 -20.29
C ALA A 465 24.54 4.19 -21.07
N PRO A 466 25.66 3.76 -20.46
CA PRO A 466 26.87 3.53 -21.23
C PRO A 466 26.50 2.58 -22.39
N PRO A 467 27.06 2.78 -23.59
CA PRO A 467 26.68 2.01 -24.76
C PRO A 467 26.75 0.51 -24.43
N GLU A 468 25.59 -0.15 -24.56
CA GLU A 468 25.46 -1.57 -24.32
C GLU A 468 26.51 -2.32 -25.14
N GLY A 469 27.30 -3.15 -24.46
CA GLY A 469 28.07 -4.18 -25.17
C GLY A 469 27.10 -5.09 -25.91
N PRO A 470 27.41 -5.51 -27.16
CA PRO A 470 26.50 -6.30 -27.96
C PRO A 470 26.13 -7.61 -27.23
N LEU A 471 24.84 -7.92 -27.21
CA LEU A 471 24.29 -9.19 -26.75
C LEU A 471 25.04 -10.36 -27.41
N PRO A 472 25.23 -11.51 -26.72
CA PRO A 472 25.54 -12.74 -27.43
C PRO A 472 24.43 -13.02 -28.44
N ALA A 473 24.81 -13.26 -29.69
CA ALA A 473 23.91 -13.45 -30.81
C ALA A 473 22.97 -14.65 -30.57
N GLY A 474 21.72 -14.36 -30.20
CA GLY A 474 20.58 -15.25 -30.31
C GLY A 474 19.61 -14.69 -31.35
N GLU A 475 18.86 -15.57 -32.02
CA GLU A 475 17.80 -15.17 -32.93
C GLU A 475 16.84 -14.21 -32.23
N SER A 476 16.52 -13.10 -32.88
CA SER A 476 15.61 -12.12 -32.34
C SER A 476 14.22 -12.70 -32.09
N VAL A 477 13.59 -12.37 -30.97
CA VAL A 477 12.17 -12.71 -30.74
C VAL A 477 11.30 -11.86 -31.65
N SER A 478 10.86 -12.41 -32.77
CA SER A 478 9.96 -11.74 -33.73
C SER A 478 8.48 -11.95 -33.42
N LEU A 479 8.13 -12.90 -32.54
CA LEU A 479 6.74 -13.20 -32.21
C LEU A 479 6.60 -13.74 -30.78
N VAL A 480 5.74 -13.08 -29.99
CA VAL A 480 5.43 -13.41 -28.60
C VAL A 480 3.94 -13.75 -28.50
N ALA A 481 3.59 -14.82 -27.78
CA ALA A 481 2.22 -15.08 -27.36
C ALA A 481 2.02 -14.56 -25.93
N VAL A 482 1.04 -13.68 -25.72
CA VAL A 482 0.64 -13.19 -24.40
C VAL A 482 -0.70 -13.83 -24.04
N VAL A 483 -0.67 -14.72 -23.05
CA VAL A 483 -1.77 -15.63 -22.75
C VAL A 483 -2.17 -15.52 -21.29
N GLY A 484 -3.46 -15.63 -20.99
CA GLY A 484 -3.96 -15.75 -19.62
C GLY A 484 -4.96 -14.67 -19.22
N PRO A 485 -5.66 -14.84 -18.09
CA PRO A 485 -6.75 -13.97 -17.68
C PRO A 485 -6.31 -12.51 -17.47
N HIS A 486 -5.04 -12.29 -17.14
CA HIS A 486 -4.48 -10.95 -16.95
C HIS A 486 -3.73 -10.40 -18.18
N ALA A 487 -3.66 -11.14 -19.29
CA ALA A 487 -2.90 -10.72 -20.47
C ALA A 487 -3.38 -9.37 -21.07
N ASN A 488 -4.66 -9.05 -20.94
CA ASN A 488 -5.24 -7.75 -21.30
C ASN A 488 -5.96 -7.08 -20.12
N ALA A 489 -5.48 -7.32 -18.90
CA ALA A 489 -6.08 -6.72 -17.70
C ALA A 489 -5.87 -5.20 -17.67
N THR A 490 -6.91 -4.49 -17.24
CA THR A 490 -6.85 -3.04 -16.93
C THR A 490 -7.13 -2.83 -15.44
N GLN A 491 -8.40 -2.83 -15.04
CA GLN A 491 -8.83 -2.59 -13.66
C GLN A 491 -8.21 -3.57 -12.64
N ALA A 492 -7.99 -4.83 -13.04
CA ALA A 492 -7.38 -5.82 -12.17
C ALA A 492 -5.93 -5.48 -11.79
N LEU A 493 -5.22 -4.62 -12.54
CA LEU A 493 -3.84 -4.21 -12.19
C LEU A 493 -3.79 -3.23 -11.01
N LEU A 494 -4.93 -2.69 -10.60
CA LEU A 494 -5.01 -1.58 -9.65
C LEU A 494 -5.29 -2.05 -8.21
N GLY A 495 -5.77 -3.28 -7.97
CA GLY A 495 -6.23 -3.71 -6.64
C GLY A 495 -7.50 -2.98 -6.19
N ASN A 496 -7.78 -2.94 -4.89
CA ASN A 496 -8.92 -2.21 -4.29
C ASN A 496 -8.53 -0.79 -3.81
N TYR A 497 -9.48 -0.02 -3.23
CA TYR A 497 -9.28 1.35 -2.72
C TYR A 497 -8.68 2.36 -3.72
N ARG A 498 -8.95 2.16 -5.01
CA ARG A 498 -8.42 2.94 -6.12
C ARG A 498 -9.31 4.12 -6.53
N GLY A 499 -8.69 5.15 -7.10
CA GLY A 499 -9.36 6.21 -7.84
C GLY A 499 -9.54 5.88 -9.33
N ILE A 500 -9.77 6.92 -10.14
CA ILE A 500 -9.83 6.80 -11.61
C ILE A 500 -8.49 7.29 -12.20
N PRO A 501 -7.66 6.41 -12.79
CA PRO A 501 -6.41 6.82 -13.39
C PRO A 501 -6.59 7.54 -14.74
N PRO A 502 -5.62 8.37 -15.18
CA PRO A 502 -5.65 9.03 -16.48
C PRO A 502 -5.50 8.07 -17.66
N TYR A 503 -4.86 6.91 -17.43
CA TYR A 503 -4.71 5.81 -18.38
C TYR A 503 -4.44 4.51 -17.62
N ILE A 504 -4.53 3.36 -18.30
CA ILE A 504 -4.00 2.09 -17.79
C ILE A 504 -3.33 1.40 -18.97
N VAL A 505 -2.09 0.94 -18.81
CA VAL A 505 -1.39 0.12 -19.81
C VAL A 505 -1.55 -1.35 -19.44
N SER A 506 -2.25 -2.11 -20.27
CA SER A 506 -2.37 -3.56 -20.08
C SER A 506 -1.07 -4.30 -20.43
N PRO A 507 -0.84 -5.54 -19.97
CA PRO A 507 0.37 -6.28 -20.30
C PRO A 507 0.58 -6.47 -21.80
N ILE A 508 -0.47 -6.83 -22.56
CA ILE A 508 -0.38 -6.95 -24.02
C ILE A 508 -0.09 -5.61 -24.69
N GLU A 509 -0.65 -4.49 -24.20
CA GLU A 509 -0.34 -3.16 -24.74
C GLU A 509 1.13 -2.80 -24.53
N GLY A 510 1.67 -3.06 -23.32
CA GLY A 510 3.09 -2.87 -23.02
C GLY A 510 3.99 -3.74 -23.91
N ILE A 511 3.67 -5.03 -24.06
CA ILE A 511 4.47 -5.95 -24.89
C ILE A 511 4.39 -5.58 -26.37
N ARG A 512 3.22 -5.11 -26.86
CA ARG A 512 3.06 -4.64 -28.25
C ARG A 512 3.86 -3.40 -28.59
N ALA A 513 4.32 -2.64 -27.59
CA ALA A 513 5.28 -1.57 -27.83
C ALA A 513 6.66 -2.08 -28.29
N TYR A 514 7.01 -3.33 -27.96
CA TYR A 514 8.26 -3.99 -28.36
C TYR A 514 8.07 -4.96 -29.52
N VAL A 515 6.96 -5.70 -29.51
CA VAL A 515 6.61 -6.70 -30.53
C VAL A 515 5.20 -6.39 -31.05
N PRO A 516 5.05 -5.52 -32.05
CA PRO A 516 3.74 -5.06 -32.53
C PRO A 516 2.78 -6.20 -32.93
N ASP A 517 3.34 -7.29 -33.47
CA ASP A 517 2.58 -8.47 -33.91
C ASP A 517 2.34 -9.50 -32.79
N ALA A 518 2.57 -9.14 -31.51
CA ALA A 518 2.33 -10.05 -30.38
C ALA A 518 0.90 -10.59 -30.39
N LEU A 519 0.81 -11.93 -30.34
CA LEU A 519 -0.44 -12.68 -30.30
C LEU A 519 -1.04 -12.57 -28.91
N PHE A 520 -2.36 -12.43 -28.85
CA PHE A 520 -3.09 -12.38 -27.60
C PHE A 520 -4.14 -13.48 -27.58
N ALA A 521 -4.21 -14.21 -26.46
CA ALA A 521 -5.32 -15.11 -26.18
C ALA A 521 -5.67 -15.05 -24.69
N PRO A 522 -6.96 -14.93 -24.31
CA PRO A 522 -7.33 -14.90 -22.90
C PRO A 522 -7.04 -16.24 -22.21
N GLY A 523 -7.18 -17.37 -22.90
CA GLY A 523 -6.99 -18.71 -22.34
C GLY A 523 -8.12 -19.13 -21.39
N CYS A 524 -8.34 -18.37 -20.32
CA CYS A 524 -9.45 -18.50 -19.39
C CYS A 524 -9.78 -17.14 -18.75
N GLY A 525 -10.87 -17.07 -17.99
CA GLY A 525 -11.10 -16.02 -16.98
C GLY A 525 -10.57 -16.47 -15.62
N ILE A 526 -10.63 -15.61 -14.60
CA ILE A 526 -10.10 -15.89 -13.26
C ILE A 526 -10.65 -17.20 -12.68
N ASN A 527 -11.98 -17.39 -12.76
CA ASN A 527 -12.69 -18.58 -12.26
C ASN A 527 -13.58 -19.26 -13.31
N SER A 528 -13.31 -19.02 -14.60
CA SER A 528 -14.14 -19.56 -15.68
C SER A 528 -13.30 -20.00 -16.86
N SER A 529 -13.63 -21.13 -17.48
CA SER A 529 -12.96 -21.61 -18.69
C SER A 529 -13.97 -21.99 -19.77
N SER A 530 -13.46 -22.16 -20.99
CA SER A 530 -14.14 -22.84 -22.08
C SER A 530 -13.08 -23.51 -22.95
N GLU A 531 -13.41 -24.66 -23.55
CA GLU A 531 -12.48 -25.35 -24.44
C GLU A 531 -12.05 -24.49 -25.63
N GLN A 532 -12.93 -23.62 -26.15
CA GLN A 532 -12.56 -22.71 -27.23
C GLN A 532 -11.45 -21.74 -26.78
N ALA A 533 -11.56 -21.17 -25.57
CA ALA A 533 -10.55 -20.25 -25.05
C ALA A 533 -9.20 -20.95 -24.83
N PHE A 534 -9.20 -22.21 -24.39
CA PHE A 534 -7.99 -23.03 -24.31
C PHE A 534 -7.40 -23.32 -25.69
N ALA A 535 -8.21 -23.74 -26.66
CA ALA A 535 -7.75 -24.01 -28.03
C ALA A 535 -7.16 -22.75 -28.70
N ASP A 536 -7.76 -21.58 -28.48
CA ASP A 536 -7.25 -20.31 -29.00
C ASP A 536 -5.87 -19.97 -28.38
N ALA A 537 -5.70 -20.23 -27.07
CA ALA A 537 -4.41 -20.06 -26.40
C ALA A 537 -3.35 -21.04 -26.92
N GLU A 538 -3.68 -22.33 -27.03
CA GLU A 538 -2.79 -23.36 -27.58
C GLU A 538 -2.33 -23.00 -29.01
N SER A 539 -3.24 -22.46 -29.85
CA SER A 539 -2.93 -22.00 -31.20
C SER A 539 -1.96 -20.80 -31.23
N ALA A 540 -2.19 -19.81 -30.36
CA ALA A 540 -1.30 -18.66 -30.22
C ALA A 540 0.10 -19.08 -29.74
N VAL A 541 0.17 -19.93 -28.71
CA VAL A 541 1.42 -20.48 -28.17
C VAL A 541 2.16 -21.30 -29.22
N SER A 542 1.43 -22.13 -29.97
CA SER A 542 2.01 -22.97 -31.02
C SER A 542 2.66 -22.16 -32.15
N SER A 543 2.24 -20.91 -32.33
CA SER A 543 2.72 -20.02 -33.39
C SER A 543 3.87 -19.10 -32.97
N ALA A 544 4.02 -18.83 -31.67
CA ALA A 544 5.03 -17.89 -31.15
C ALA A 544 6.39 -18.54 -30.88
N HIS A 545 7.43 -17.70 -30.69
CA HIS A 545 8.77 -18.14 -30.28
C HIS A 545 8.92 -18.19 -28.76
N VAL A 546 8.22 -17.30 -28.06
CA VAL A 546 8.19 -17.20 -26.60
C VAL A 546 6.75 -16.95 -26.16
N THR A 547 6.36 -17.55 -25.03
CA THR A 547 5.06 -17.31 -24.42
C THR A 547 5.23 -16.55 -23.11
N VAL A 548 4.45 -15.49 -22.93
CA VAL A 548 4.25 -14.80 -21.65
C VAL A 548 2.86 -15.20 -21.12
N LEU A 549 2.85 -16.09 -20.13
CA LEU A 549 1.65 -16.62 -19.49
C LEU A 549 1.35 -15.83 -18.21
N ILE A 550 0.26 -15.06 -18.19
CA ILE A 550 -0.08 -14.13 -17.11
C ILE A 550 -1.28 -14.64 -16.33
N LEU A 551 -1.01 -15.13 -15.12
CA LEU A 551 -1.94 -15.82 -14.21
C LEU A 551 -2.07 -15.03 -12.89
N GLY A 552 -2.94 -15.50 -12.00
CA GLY A 552 -2.99 -15.06 -10.61
C GLY A 552 -4.40 -14.73 -10.13
N LEU A 553 -4.51 -13.63 -9.38
CA LEU A 553 -5.68 -13.21 -8.61
C LEU A 553 -6.18 -11.82 -9.03
N ASP A 554 -7.40 -11.50 -8.62
CA ASP A 554 -7.94 -10.15 -8.61
C ASP A 554 -8.86 -9.97 -7.38
N VAL A 555 -9.49 -8.79 -7.28
CA VAL A 555 -10.47 -8.47 -6.24
C VAL A 555 -11.71 -9.37 -6.25
N SER A 556 -11.91 -10.21 -7.28
CA SER A 556 -12.95 -11.24 -7.23
C SER A 556 -12.55 -12.44 -6.37
N ILE A 557 -11.29 -12.55 -5.94
CA ILE A 557 -10.78 -13.62 -5.07
C ILE A 557 -10.38 -13.10 -3.69
N GLU A 558 -9.66 -11.98 -3.63
CA GLU A 558 -9.14 -11.37 -2.41
C GLU A 558 -9.57 -9.91 -2.34
N ASP A 559 -10.47 -9.59 -1.42
CA ASP A 559 -10.94 -8.21 -1.24
C ASP A 559 -11.43 -8.00 0.19
N GLU A 560 -11.78 -6.76 0.49
CA GLU A 560 -12.48 -6.41 1.71
C GLU A 560 -13.75 -7.26 1.91
N GLY A 561 -13.93 -7.80 3.13
CA GLY A 561 -15.02 -8.73 3.45
C GLY A 561 -14.86 -10.14 2.86
N LYS A 562 -13.75 -10.41 2.16
CA LYS A 562 -13.55 -11.65 1.39
C LYS A 562 -12.13 -12.20 1.50
N ASP A 563 -11.93 -13.08 2.47
CA ASP A 563 -10.71 -13.88 2.56
C ASP A 563 -10.71 -15.03 1.56
N ARG A 564 -9.52 -15.46 1.18
CA ARG A 564 -9.32 -16.69 0.42
C ARG A 564 -9.49 -17.91 1.32
N THR A 565 -9.93 -19.02 0.75
CA THR A 565 -10.03 -20.31 1.46
C THR A 565 -8.92 -21.29 1.10
N SER A 566 -8.13 -20.97 0.07
CA SER A 566 -7.01 -21.76 -0.43
C SER A 566 -5.86 -20.82 -0.85
N LEU A 567 -4.64 -21.37 -0.91
CA LEU A 567 -3.49 -20.71 -1.51
C LEU A 567 -3.23 -21.16 -2.95
N GLU A 568 -4.00 -22.13 -3.46
CA GLU A 568 -3.85 -22.62 -4.82
C GLU A 568 -4.23 -21.54 -5.84
N LEU A 569 -3.58 -21.61 -7.00
CA LEU A 569 -4.01 -20.86 -8.17
C LEU A 569 -5.42 -21.31 -8.60
N PRO A 570 -6.31 -20.41 -9.06
CA PRO A 570 -7.65 -20.80 -9.50
C PRO A 570 -7.62 -21.93 -10.55
N VAL A 571 -8.48 -22.94 -10.35
CA VAL A 571 -8.45 -24.21 -11.11
C VAL A 571 -8.37 -24.04 -12.63
N PRO A 572 -9.17 -23.14 -13.28
CA PRO A 572 -9.07 -22.92 -14.73
C PRO A 572 -7.68 -22.51 -15.22
N GLN A 573 -6.93 -21.80 -14.37
CA GLN A 573 -5.59 -21.30 -14.68
C GLN A 573 -4.53 -22.39 -14.53
N VAL A 574 -4.72 -23.33 -13.62
CA VAL A 574 -3.86 -24.52 -13.50
C VAL A 574 -3.97 -25.38 -14.77
N GLU A 575 -5.20 -25.58 -15.27
CA GLU A 575 -5.42 -26.30 -16.54
C GLU A 575 -4.81 -25.55 -17.73
N LEU A 576 -5.04 -24.23 -17.82
CA LEU A 576 -4.42 -23.38 -18.84
C LEU A 576 -2.90 -23.51 -18.83
N ALA A 577 -2.28 -23.48 -17.66
CA ALA A 577 -0.84 -23.56 -17.54
C ALA A 577 -0.30 -24.90 -18.07
N GLY A 578 -0.94 -26.02 -17.74
CA GLY A 578 -0.59 -27.32 -18.29
C GLY A 578 -0.65 -27.34 -19.83
N ARG A 579 -1.77 -26.88 -20.40
CA ARG A 579 -1.98 -26.83 -21.85
C ARG A 579 -0.99 -25.91 -22.57
N VAL A 580 -0.68 -24.75 -21.99
CA VAL A 580 0.32 -23.82 -22.52
C VAL A 580 1.71 -24.45 -22.53
N LEU A 581 2.10 -25.12 -21.45
CA LEU A 581 3.40 -25.80 -21.37
C LEU A 581 3.51 -26.94 -22.40
N ASP A 582 2.42 -27.65 -22.66
CA ASP A 582 2.37 -28.71 -23.68
C ASP A 582 2.42 -28.12 -25.11
N ALA A 583 1.64 -27.08 -25.40
CA ALA A 583 1.61 -26.41 -26.70
C ALA A 583 2.91 -25.64 -27.03
N ALA A 584 3.69 -25.25 -26.01
CA ALA A 584 4.95 -24.56 -26.21
C ALA A 584 6.00 -25.45 -26.90
N LEU A 585 5.88 -26.78 -26.86
CA LEU A 585 6.79 -27.73 -27.54
C LEU A 585 8.29 -27.45 -27.26
N GLY A 586 8.62 -27.10 -26.01
CA GLY A 586 9.98 -26.79 -25.58
C GLY A 586 10.44 -25.35 -25.82
N ARG A 587 9.59 -24.48 -26.38
CA ARG A 587 9.84 -23.03 -26.44
C ARG A 587 9.73 -22.40 -25.05
N PRO A 588 10.46 -21.30 -24.77
CA PRO A 588 10.45 -20.66 -23.47
C PRO A 588 9.05 -20.16 -23.07
N VAL A 589 8.62 -20.52 -21.86
CA VAL A 589 7.43 -19.97 -21.20
C VAL A 589 7.87 -19.11 -20.02
N VAL A 590 7.48 -17.84 -20.05
CA VAL A 590 7.63 -16.88 -18.94
C VAL A 590 6.29 -16.78 -18.22
N VAL A 591 6.26 -17.11 -16.94
CA VAL A 591 5.06 -16.96 -16.09
C VAL A 591 5.09 -15.60 -15.41
N VAL A 592 3.98 -14.87 -15.42
CA VAL A 592 3.81 -13.63 -14.67
C VAL A 592 2.60 -13.79 -13.76
N LEU A 593 2.79 -13.56 -12.47
CA LEU A 593 1.75 -13.64 -11.44
C LEU A 593 1.28 -12.23 -11.09
N VAL A 594 -0.02 -11.96 -11.27
CA VAL A 594 -0.70 -10.73 -10.84
C VAL A 594 -1.57 -11.06 -9.62
N GLY A 595 -1.59 -10.20 -8.62
CA GLY A 595 -2.32 -10.45 -7.36
C GLY A 595 -1.56 -9.87 -6.17
N GLY A 596 -2.26 -9.59 -5.08
CA GLY A 596 -1.66 -9.11 -3.84
C GLY A 596 -1.12 -10.25 -3.00
N GLY A 597 -1.97 -11.24 -2.67
CA GLY A 597 -1.59 -12.39 -1.87
C GLY A 597 -0.76 -13.44 -2.60
N ALA A 598 0.14 -14.08 -1.87
CA ALA A 598 0.93 -15.21 -2.39
C ALA A 598 0.04 -16.38 -2.84
N VAL A 599 0.41 -17.03 -3.94
CA VAL A 599 -0.22 -18.26 -4.44
C VAL A 599 0.80 -19.39 -4.48
N ASP A 600 0.36 -20.61 -4.15
CA ASP A 600 1.18 -21.80 -4.31
C ASP A 600 1.35 -22.12 -5.79
N VAL A 601 2.58 -21.90 -6.27
CA VAL A 601 3.01 -22.15 -7.64
C VAL A 601 4.21 -23.09 -7.68
N ASP A 602 4.42 -23.91 -6.64
CA ASP A 602 5.55 -24.85 -6.56
C ASP A 602 5.62 -25.76 -7.81
N PHE A 603 4.46 -26.19 -8.32
CA PHE A 603 4.37 -27.00 -9.53
C PHE A 603 4.90 -26.30 -10.79
N LEU A 604 4.74 -24.98 -10.92
CA LEU A 604 5.30 -24.18 -12.03
C LEU A 604 6.75 -23.81 -11.76
N ALA A 605 7.08 -23.48 -10.51
CA ALA A 605 8.44 -23.10 -10.13
C ALA A 605 9.43 -24.24 -10.39
N ARG A 606 9.03 -25.50 -10.17
CA ARG A 606 9.85 -26.70 -10.40
C ARG A 606 9.81 -27.25 -11.83
N ASP A 607 8.87 -26.81 -12.67
CA ASP A 607 8.81 -27.27 -14.06
C ASP A 607 9.89 -26.57 -14.90
N ASP A 608 10.84 -27.33 -15.45
CA ASP A 608 11.94 -26.81 -16.27
C ASP A 608 11.46 -26.21 -17.61
N ARG A 609 10.21 -26.48 -18.02
CA ARG A 609 9.58 -25.80 -19.17
C ARG A 609 9.24 -24.33 -18.86
N VAL A 610 9.09 -23.97 -17.59
CA VAL A 610 8.94 -22.58 -17.14
C VAL A 610 10.32 -21.95 -17.03
N ALA A 611 10.71 -21.22 -18.07
CA ALA A 611 12.02 -20.61 -18.19
C ALA A 611 12.23 -19.43 -17.22
N ALA A 612 11.20 -18.62 -17.00
CA ALA A 612 11.26 -17.54 -16.04
C ALA A 612 9.91 -17.31 -15.35
N MET A 613 9.94 -16.69 -14.18
CA MET A 613 8.74 -16.36 -13.40
C MET A 613 8.89 -14.99 -12.77
N LEU A 614 7.88 -14.14 -12.89
CA LEU A 614 7.78 -12.85 -12.21
C LEU A 614 6.54 -12.79 -11.32
N PHE A 615 6.63 -12.07 -10.22
CA PHE A 615 5.48 -11.63 -9.43
C PHE A 615 5.34 -10.10 -9.59
N ALA A 616 4.23 -9.68 -10.20
CA ALA A 616 3.97 -8.29 -10.53
C ALA A 616 3.15 -7.56 -9.46
N GLY A 617 2.63 -8.27 -8.45
CA GLY A 617 1.70 -7.68 -7.51
C GLY A 617 0.43 -7.17 -8.20
N TYR A 618 -0.11 -6.06 -7.71
CA TYR A 618 -0.95 -5.14 -8.48
C TYR A 618 -0.11 -3.92 -8.90
N PRO A 619 0.34 -3.84 -10.16
CA PRO A 619 1.40 -2.91 -10.59
C PRO A 619 0.89 -1.51 -10.98
N GLY A 620 -0.38 -1.19 -10.76
CA GLY A 620 -0.92 0.16 -10.97
C GLY A 620 -1.07 0.54 -12.44
N GLN A 621 -1.28 1.84 -12.69
CA GLN A 621 -1.67 2.35 -14.02
C GLN A 621 -0.65 2.11 -15.13
N ALA A 622 0.64 2.07 -14.80
CA ALA A 622 1.73 1.88 -15.73
C ALA A 622 2.29 0.44 -15.69
N GLY A 623 1.57 -0.49 -15.06
CA GLY A 623 2.08 -1.82 -14.78
C GLY A 623 2.42 -2.66 -16.01
N GLY A 624 1.60 -2.58 -17.07
CA GLY A 624 1.89 -3.26 -18.33
C GLY A 624 3.15 -2.73 -19.02
N GLN A 625 3.41 -1.41 -18.91
CA GLN A 625 4.65 -0.80 -19.40
C GLN A 625 5.86 -1.29 -18.60
N ALA A 626 5.80 -1.21 -17.26
CA ALA A 626 6.91 -1.67 -16.41
C ALA A 626 7.24 -3.16 -16.62
N LEU A 627 6.21 -4.00 -16.75
CA LEU A 627 6.38 -5.42 -17.06
C LEU A 627 7.12 -5.61 -18.40
N ALA A 628 6.71 -4.90 -19.46
CA ALA A 628 7.36 -5.00 -20.76
C ALA A 628 8.82 -4.51 -20.72
N GLU A 629 9.09 -3.39 -20.06
CA GLU A 629 10.45 -2.87 -19.89
C GLU A 629 11.38 -3.86 -19.16
N ILE A 630 10.84 -4.61 -18.19
CA ILE A 630 11.57 -5.70 -17.51
C ILE A 630 11.77 -6.88 -18.46
N LEU A 631 10.72 -7.35 -19.13
CA LEU A 631 10.79 -8.51 -20.04
C LEU A 631 11.83 -8.30 -21.14
N PHE A 632 11.94 -7.09 -21.70
CA PHE A 632 12.86 -6.74 -22.79
C PHE A 632 14.15 -6.04 -22.32
N GLY A 633 14.39 -5.98 -21.01
CA GLY A 633 15.66 -5.59 -20.42
C GLY A 633 16.01 -4.10 -20.43
N ASP A 634 15.04 -3.21 -20.71
CA ASP A 634 15.20 -1.77 -20.45
C ASP A 634 15.34 -1.47 -18.96
N VAL A 635 14.70 -2.31 -18.14
CA VAL A 635 14.79 -2.25 -16.68
C VAL A 635 15.34 -3.57 -16.17
N ASN A 636 16.35 -3.47 -15.31
CA ASN A 636 16.84 -4.61 -14.54
C ASN A 636 15.95 -4.77 -13.29
N PRO A 637 15.25 -5.90 -13.10
CA PRO A 637 14.36 -6.09 -11.96
C PRO A 637 15.15 -6.03 -10.65
N SER A 638 14.52 -5.42 -9.64
CA SER A 638 15.13 -5.23 -8.31
C SER A 638 14.15 -5.45 -7.15
N GLY A 639 12.88 -5.78 -7.46
CA GLY A 639 11.89 -6.09 -6.44
C GLY A 639 12.28 -7.33 -5.64
N ARG A 640 11.91 -7.34 -4.36
CA ARG A 640 12.07 -8.46 -3.43
C ARG A 640 10.73 -8.74 -2.76
N LEU A 641 10.41 -10.01 -2.51
CA LEU A 641 9.15 -10.39 -1.87
C LEU A 641 9.03 -9.81 -0.46
N THR A 642 7.87 -9.24 -0.15
CA THR A 642 7.51 -8.76 1.20
C THR A 642 6.62 -9.74 1.97
N GLN A 643 6.37 -10.92 1.39
CA GLN A 643 5.56 -12.00 1.95
C GLN A 643 6.18 -13.34 1.61
N THR A 644 5.98 -14.32 2.49
CA THR A 644 6.39 -15.70 2.24
C THR A 644 5.38 -16.40 1.32
N PHE A 645 5.87 -17.06 0.28
CA PHE A 645 5.03 -17.93 -0.56
C PHE A 645 5.00 -19.33 0.08
N TYR A 646 3.92 -19.61 0.80
CA TYR A 646 3.69 -20.90 1.44
C TYR A 646 3.16 -21.95 0.44
N PRO A 647 3.46 -23.23 0.65
CA PRO A 647 2.73 -24.30 -0.03
C PRO A 647 1.27 -24.33 0.42
N ALA A 648 0.38 -24.87 -0.41
CA ALA A 648 -1.05 -24.98 -0.13
C ALA A 648 -1.35 -25.80 1.15
N SER A 649 -0.46 -26.71 1.52
CA SER A 649 -0.54 -27.49 2.77
C SER A 649 -0.47 -26.63 4.03
N PHE A 650 0.00 -25.39 3.97
CA PHE A 650 -0.01 -24.46 5.11
C PHE A 650 -1.44 -24.21 5.63
N VAL A 651 -2.44 -24.17 4.74
CA VAL A 651 -3.84 -23.88 5.07
C VAL A 651 -4.43 -24.89 6.06
N THR A 652 -3.94 -26.13 6.06
CA THR A 652 -4.39 -27.18 6.99
C THR A 652 -3.56 -27.27 8.28
N GLN A 653 -2.43 -26.56 8.34
CA GLN A 653 -1.52 -26.54 9.50
C GLN A 653 -1.75 -25.32 10.39
N ALA A 654 -2.25 -24.22 9.82
CA ALA A 654 -2.51 -22.98 10.52
C ALA A 654 -3.94 -22.50 10.23
N ASP A 655 -4.79 -22.40 11.25
CA ASP A 655 -6.13 -21.80 11.11
C ASP A 655 -6.03 -20.29 10.88
N ALA A 656 -6.81 -19.70 9.97
CA ALA A 656 -6.69 -18.27 9.68
C ALA A 656 -7.06 -17.36 10.86
N GLY A 657 -7.89 -17.84 11.79
CA GLY A 657 -8.25 -17.14 13.03
C GLY A 657 -7.22 -17.31 14.15
N ASP A 658 -6.29 -18.26 14.05
CA ASP A 658 -5.22 -18.41 15.05
C ASP A 658 -4.18 -17.28 14.91
N MET A 659 -4.15 -16.40 15.91
CA MET A 659 -3.29 -15.21 15.93
C MET A 659 -1.87 -15.48 16.43
N ARG A 660 -1.54 -16.70 16.86
CA ARG A 660 -0.16 -17.02 17.28
C ARG A 660 0.81 -16.79 16.13
N MET A 661 1.99 -16.23 16.46
CA MET A 661 3.08 -16.08 15.49
C MET A 661 4.12 -17.18 15.64
N ARG A 662 4.43 -17.54 16.88
CA ARG A 662 5.48 -18.50 17.26
C ARG A 662 5.01 -19.94 17.04
N PRO A 663 5.90 -20.87 16.62
CA PRO A 663 5.53 -22.27 16.47
C PRO A 663 5.20 -22.90 17.82
N ASP A 664 4.25 -23.84 17.81
CA ASP A 664 3.96 -24.70 18.95
C ASP A 664 3.97 -26.15 18.48
N HIS A 665 5.07 -26.85 18.76
CA HIS A 665 5.23 -28.24 18.34
C HIS A 665 4.33 -29.21 19.11
N SER A 666 3.71 -28.78 20.21
CA SER A 666 2.83 -29.65 21.01
C SER A 666 1.49 -29.90 20.32
N ASP A 667 1.01 -28.95 19.51
CA ASP A 667 -0.21 -29.08 18.70
C ASP A 667 0.06 -29.09 17.19
N GLY A 668 1.32 -28.92 16.77
CA GLY A 668 1.75 -28.99 15.38
C GLY A 668 1.64 -27.66 14.63
N PHE A 669 1.38 -26.56 15.32
CA PHE A 669 1.38 -25.22 14.72
C PHE A 669 2.79 -24.82 14.26
N PRO A 670 3.02 -24.56 12.96
CA PRO A 670 4.37 -24.39 12.41
C PRO A 670 4.94 -22.97 12.57
N GLY A 671 4.20 -22.07 13.25
CA GLY A 671 4.50 -20.65 13.27
C GLY A 671 4.11 -19.93 11.97
N ARG A 672 4.31 -18.61 11.94
CA ARG A 672 3.94 -17.74 10.82
C ARG A 672 5.05 -16.79 10.45
N THR A 673 4.99 -16.31 9.21
CA THR A 673 5.96 -15.39 8.60
C THR A 673 7.36 -15.98 8.56
N TYR A 674 8.26 -15.36 7.80
CA TYR A 674 9.66 -15.75 7.77
C TYR A 674 10.33 -15.69 9.17
N ARG A 675 9.76 -14.94 10.11
CA ARG A 675 10.29 -14.77 11.47
C ARG A 675 10.16 -16.04 12.30
N PHE A 676 9.08 -16.80 12.15
CA PHE A 676 8.79 -17.92 13.05
C PHE A 676 8.46 -19.22 12.32
N TYR A 677 8.00 -19.16 11.07
CA TYR A 677 7.66 -20.34 10.29
C TYR A 677 8.86 -21.26 10.10
N ASP A 678 8.69 -22.53 10.44
CA ASP A 678 9.74 -23.55 10.36
C ASP A 678 9.54 -24.57 9.24
N GLY A 679 8.45 -24.44 8.47
CA GLY A 679 8.12 -25.31 7.36
C GLY A 679 8.73 -24.90 6.01
N PRO A 680 8.42 -25.64 4.94
CA PRO A 680 8.92 -25.37 3.60
C PRO A 680 8.28 -24.13 2.96
N THR A 681 9.04 -23.39 2.17
CA THR A 681 8.56 -22.25 1.39
C THR A 681 8.74 -22.51 -0.10
N VAL A 682 7.83 -22.00 -0.93
CA VAL A 682 7.97 -21.98 -2.39
C VAL A 682 8.98 -20.88 -2.77
N PHE A 683 8.75 -19.68 -2.26
CA PHE A 683 9.70 -18.57 -2.28
C PHE A 683 9.71 -17.89 -0.90
N PRO A 684 10.88 -17.66 -0.28
CA PRO A 684 10.95 -17.02 1.02
C PRO A 684 10.77 -15.49 0.92
N PHE A 685 10.38 -14.87 2.04
CA PHE A 685 10.49 -13.42 2.21
C PHE A 685 11.89 -12.91 1.82
N GLY A 686 11.94 -11.78 1.12
CA GLY A 686 13.17 -11.17 0.61
C GLY A 686 13.72 -11.80 -0.67
N HIS A 687 13.08 -12.85 -1.23
CA HIS A 687 13.50 -13.44 -2.50
C HIS A 687 13.27 -12.50 -3.68
N GLY A 688 14.20 -12.47 -4.62
CA GLY A 688 14.10 -11.72 -5.88
C GLY A 688 15.44 -11.68 -6.60
N LEU A 689 15.41 -11.89 -7.91
CA LEU A 689 16.60 -11.98 -8.76
C LEU A 689 16.82 -10.68 -9.53
N SER A 690 18.04 -10.53 -10.06
CA SER A 690 18.44 -9.44 -10.95
C SER A 690 19.03 -10.00 -12.25
N TYR A 691 19.05 -9.19 -13.32
CA TYR A 691 19.79 -9.48 -14.55
C TYR A 691 21.30 -9.24 -14.41
N THR A 692 21.77 -8.79 -13.24
CA THR A 692 23.19 -8.69 -12.92
C THR A 692 23.48 -9.37 -11.60
N SER A 693 24.77 -9.54 -11.27
CA SER A 693 25.22 -10.11 -10.00
C SER A 693 25.83 -9.03 -9.12
N PHE A 694 25.60 -9.14 -7.81
CA PHE A 694 26.21 -8.28 -6.81
C PHE A 694 27.08 -9.14 -5.87
N GLU A 695 28.31 -8.71 -5.66
CA GLU A 695 29.20 -9.22 -4.61
C GLU A 695 29.05 -8.33 -3.38
N ILE A 696 28.81 -8.95 -2.23
CA ILE A 696 28.56 -8.29 -0.96
C ILE A 696 29.59 -8.77 0.05
N GLU A 697 30.35 -7.84 0.62
CA GLU A 697 31.44 -8.15 1.55
C GLU A 697 31.43 -7.19 2.75
N ALA A 698 31.62 -7.72 3.95
CA ALA A 698 31.87 -6.88 5.13
C ALA A 698 33.27 -6.26 5.05
N ILE A 699 33.36 -4.95 5.24
CA ILE A 699 34.60 -4.19 5.23
C ILE A 699 34.76 -3.39 6.52
N ALA A 700 35.99 -2.92 6.78
CA ALA A 700 36.20 -1.93 7.82
C ALA A 700 35.47 -0.63 7.45
N CYS A 701 34.72 -0.06 8.40
CA CYS A 701 34.04 1.20 8.15
C CYS A 701 35.04 2.33 7.80
N PRO A 702 34.74 3.17 6.78
CA PRO A 702 35.55 4.32 6.43
C PRO A 702 35.82 5.23 7.64
N GLU A 703 37.03 5.82 7.74
CA GLU A 703 37.42 6.64 8.89
C GLU A 703 36.43 7.79 9.17
N GLU A 704 35.95 8.44 8.10
CA GLU A 704 34.98 9.54 8.18
C GLU A 704 33.63 9.13 8.79
N GLU A 705 33.27 7.86 8.76
CA GLU A 705 32.01 7.32 9.28
C GLU A 705 32.16 6.74 10.70
N ARG A 706 33.40 6.54 11.17
CA ARG A 706 33.67 6.07 12.54
C ARG A 706 33.30 7.14 13.56
N ASP A 707 33.59 8.39 13.25
CA ASP A 707 33.47 9.53 14.17
C ASP A 707 32.19 10.37 13.96
N ARG A 708 31.34 10.04 12.98
CA ARG A 708 30.11 10.81 12.71
C ARG A 708 29.09 10.67 13.85
N PRO A 709 28.54 11.80 14.35
CA PRO A 709 27.46 11.76 15.33
C PRO A 709 26.21 11.12 14.74
N HIS A 710 25.38 10.56 15.62
CA HIS A 710 24.15 9.86 15.29
C HIS A 710 23.20 10.80 14.52
N TYR A 711 23.12 10.67 13.19
CA TYR A 711 22.06 11.31 12.43
C TYR A 711 21.01 10.25 12.08
N ALA A 712 19.87 10.31 12.77
CA ALA A 712 18.63 9.69 12.33
C ALA A 712 18.10 10.54 11.15
N GLY A 713 18.58 10.24 9.94
CA GLY A 713 18.21 10.95 8.73
C GLY A 713 18.17 9.98 7.56
N TYR A 714 17.03 9.90 6.89
CA TYR A 714 16.88 9.17 5.63
C TYR A 714 17.60 9.98 4.56
N ASP A 715 18.86 9.65 4.24
CA ASP A 715 19.54 10.33 3.14
C ASP A 715 19.09 9.76 1.78
N VAL A 716 17.98 10.34 1.32
CA VAL A 716 17.64 10.86 -0.02
C VAL A 716 17.81 9.96 -1.25
N VAL A 717 16.69 9.85 -1.99
CA VAL A 717 16.58 9.47 -3.40
C VAL A 717 17.78 9.94 -4.24
N GLY A 718 18.45 8.99 -4.90
CA GLY A 718 19.42 9.29 -5.94
C GLY A 718 20.86 9.33 -5.45
N ASN A 719 21.52 8.18 -5.54
CA ASN A 719 22.97 8.07 -5.41
C ASN A 719 23.66 9.03 -6.40
N ARG A 720 24.34 10.06 -5.90
CA ARG A 720 25.15 10.99 -6.71
C ARG A 720 26.38 10.26 -7.24
N GLY A 721 26.31 9.81 -8.49
CA GLY A 721 27.49 9.57 -9.29
C GLY A 721 28.00 10.86 -9.93
N THR A 722 28.78 11.67 -9.20
CA THR A 722 29.65 12.68 -9.82
C THR A 722 31.06 12.60 -9.23
N GLY A 723 31.92 11.82 -9.88
CA GLY A 723 33.37 11.91 -9.74
C GLY A 723 33.96 11.33 -8.45
N GLY A 724 34.37 10.06 -8.50
CA GLY A 724 35.55 9.57 -7.75
C GLY A 724 35.48 9.49 -6.23
N ARG A 725 34.30 9.54 -5.59
CA ARG A 725 34.15 9.23 -4.15
C ARG A 725 33.25 8.01 -3.97
N GLU A 726 33.70 7.05 -3.16
CA GLU A 726 32.91 5.91 -2.71
C GLU A 726 31.65 6.44 -2.01
N ALA A 727 30.47 6.23 -2.60
CA ALA A 727 29.22 6.64 -1.99
C ALA A 727 28.90 5.68 -0.84
N ALA A 728 28.92 6.19 0.40
CA ALA A 728 28.35 5.49 1.54
C ALA A 728 26.84 5.76 1.60
N ILE A 729 26.02 4.71 1.72
CA ILE A 729 24.59 4.84 2.02
C ILE A 729 24.27 4.25 3.39
N TYR A 730 23.29 4.82 4.09
CA TYR A 730 22.81 4.26 5.35
C TYR A 730 21.61 3.34 5.08
N LEU A 731 21.80 2.05 5.34
CA LEU A 731 20.76 1.04 5.33
C LEU A 731 20.13 1.06 6.72
N THR A 732 19.10 1.88 6.87
CA THR A 732 18.21 2.05 8.03
C THR A 732 18.56 1.23 9.28
N THR A 733 18.95 1.91 10.37
CA THR A 733 18.43 1.68 11.74
C THR A 733 18.96 2.73 12.72
N ALA A 734 18.13 3.71 13.01
CA ALA A 734 17.89 4.07 14.40
C ALA A 734 16.41 4.45 14.46
N ARG A 735 15.61 3.68 15.22
CA ARG A 735 14.36 4.24 15.76
C ARG A 735 14.78 5.54 16.44
N PRO A 736 14.33 6.72 15.97
CA PRO A 736 14.86 8.01 16.42
C PRO A 736 14.75 8.23 17.92
N HIS A 737 13.88 7.47 18.58
CA HIS A 737 13.61 7.55 20.00
C HIS A 737 14.46 6.50 20.76
N ASP A 738 15.38 7.00 21.58
CA ASP A 738 16.12 6.30 22.65
C ASP A 738 17.03 5.11 22.30
N SER A 739 17.15 4.70 21.05
CA SER A 739 17.98 3.53 20.72
C SER A 739 19.48 3.86 20.58
N LYS A 740 20.27 3.50 21.61
CA LYS A 740 21.73 3.63 21.60
C LYS A 740 22.33 2.76 20.50
N VAL A 741 23.06 3.37 19.56
CA VAL A 741 23.85 2.63 18.55
C VAL A 741 24.97 1.87 19.27
N MET A 742 24.98 0.55 19.10
CA MET A 742 25.94 -0.38 19.70
C MET A 742 27.08 -0.74 18.75
N SER A 743 26.77 -0.91 17.46
CA SER A 743 27.75 -1.32 16.44
C SER A 743 27.41 -0.72 15.08
N ARG A 744 28.40 -0.70 14.18
CA ARG A 744 28.25 -0.35 12.77
C ARG A 744 28.82 -1.47 11.92
N ILE A 745 28.05 -1.92 10.94
CA ILE A 745 28.46 -2.92 9.96
C ILE A 745 28.55 -2.20 8.62
N CYS A 746 29.75 -2.14 8.05
CA CYS A 746 29.97 -1.56 6.74
C CYS A 746 30.15 -2.66 5.70
N VAL A 747 29.40 -2.54 4.61
CA VAL A 747 29.24 -3.57 3.60
C VAL A 747 29.59 -2.97 2.24
N ARG A 748 30.62 -3.49 1.59
CA ARG A 748 30.92 -3.18 0.20
C ARG A 748 29.96 -3.94 -0.70
N VAL A 749 29.35 -3.24 -1.65
CA VAL A 749 28.43 -3.81 -2.63
C VAL A 749 28.97 -3.49 -4.01
N LYS A 750 29.38 -4.53 -4.75
CA LYS A 750 29.96 -4.40 -6.09
C LYS A 750 29.07 -5.09 -7.11
N ASN A 751 28.69 -4.38 -8.17
CA ASN A 751 28.04 -4.98 -9.32
C ASN A 751 29.10 -5.70 -10.17
N THR A 752 29.14 -7.04 -10.09
CA THR A 752 30.14 -7.87 -10.77
C THR A 752 29.71 -8.31 -12.17
N GLY A 753 28.44 -8.08 -12.53
CA GLY A 753 27.94 -8.44 -13.85
C GLY A 753 28.25 -7.38 -14.93
N SER A 754 27.65 -7.58 -16.10
CA SER A 754 27.84 -6.75 -17.30
C SER A 754 26.76 -5.69 -17.50
N ARG A 755 25.72 -5.67 -16.66
CA ARG A 755 24.59 -4.75 -16.76
C ARG A 755 24.54 -3.84 -15.54
N ALA A 756 24.10 -2.60 -15.74
CA ALA A 756 23.67 -1.77 -14.62
C ALA A 756 22.49 -2.44 -13.89
N GLY A 757 22.40 -2.21 -12.60
CA GLY A 757 21.33 -2.78 -11.79
C GLY A 757 21.17 -2.04 -10.48
N ARG A 758 20.00 -2.23 -9.85
CA ARG A 758 19.73 -1.77 -8.50
C ARG A 758 19.88 -2.94 -7.54
N ALA A 759 20.84 -2.84 -6.63
CA ALA A 759 21.01 -3.76 -5.52
C ALA A 759 20.00 -3.38 -4.42
N THR A 760 18.96 -4.17 -4.27
CA THR A 760 18.06 -4.10 -3.11
C THR A 760 18.67 -4.94 -1.99
N LEU A 761 19.05 -4.28 -0.90
CA LEU A 761 19.80 -4.82 0.22
C LEU A 761 18.85 -5.04 1.39
N ILE A 762 18.79 -6.27 1.89
CA ILE A 762 17.91 -6.67 2.99
C ILE A 762 18.77 -7.35 4.06
N GLY A 763 18.86 -6.71 5.22
CA GLY A 763 19.69 -7.12 6.35
C GLY A 763 18.87 -7.66 7.51
N PHE A 764 19.16 -8.90 7.93
CA PHE A 764 18.50 -9.55 9.06
C PHE A 764 19.44 -9.68 10.25
N LEU A 765 18.88 -9.66 11.47
CA LEU A 765 19.57 -10.13 12.68
C LEU A 765 18.98 -11.47 13.14
N ARG A 766 19.88 -12.41 13.43
CA ARG A 766 19.59 -13.71 14.01
C ARG A 766 20.00 -13.71 15.49
N PRO A 767 19.09 -14.09 16.41
CA PRO A 767 19.43 -14.23 17.84
C PRO A 767 20.54 -15.25 18.11
N PRO A 768 21.25 -15.13 19.25
CA PRO A 768 22.23 -16.12 19.69
C PRO A 768 21.64 -17.52 19.80
N TYR A 769 22.49 -18.54 19.64
CA TYR A 769 22.09 -19.93 19.86
C TYR A 769 21.66 -20.15 21.32
N GLY A 770 20.56 -20.89 21.52
CA GLY A 770 20.08 -21.26 22.86
C GLY A 770 19.09 -20.29 23.51
N VAL A 771 18.67 -19.22 22.81
CA VAL A 771 17.68 -18.22 23.32
C VAL A 771 16.24 -18.78 23.39
N GLY A 772 16.05 -20.07 23.09
CA GLY A 772 14.76 -20.78 23.15
C GLY A 772 14.06 -20.84 21.79
N SER A 773 13.03 -21.70 21.69
CA SER A 773 12.21 -21.86 20.48
C SER A 773 11.32 -20.66 20.18
N ASP A 774 11.11 -19.78 21.17
CA ASP A 774 10.19 -18.63 21.09
C ASP A 774 10.85 -17.40 20.44
N ALA A 775 12.16 -17.46 20.18
CA ALA A 775 12.88 -16.39 19.50
C ALA A 775 12.61 -16.44 17.98
N PRO A 776 12.54 -15.29 17.30
CA PRO A 776 12.44 -15.28 15.85
C PRO A 776 13.68 -15.93 15.23
N ARG A 777 13.49 -16.74 14.20
CA ARG A 777 14.55 -17.36 13.39
C ARG A 777 15.50 -16.32 12.83
N ARG A 778 14.97 -15.15 12.48
CA ARG A 778 15.68 -13.92 12.12
C ARG A 778 14.68 -12.77 12.07
N SER A 779 15.13 -11.52 12.10
CA SER A 779 14.26 -10.35 11.95
C SER A 779 14.91 -9.29 11.07
N LEU A 780 14.13 -8.66 10.21
CA LEU A 780 14.56 -7.56 9.35
C LEU A 780 14.93 -6.37 10.21
N ARG A 781 16.13 -5.84 9.99
CA ARG A 781 16.68 -4.72 10.76
C ARG A 781 17.37 -3.68 9.90
N ALA A 782 17.58 -3.93 8.61
CA ALA A 782 18.09 -2.93 7.71
C ALA A 782 17.60 -3.21 6.30
N PHE A 783 17.25 -2.17 5.57
CA PHE A 783 17.04 -2.28 4.14
C PHE A 783 17.25 -0.97 3.40
N GLY A 784 17.45 -1.08 2.09
CA GLY A 784 17.56 0.05 1.18
C GLY A 784 17.99 -0.43 -0.20
N SER A 785 18.20 0.50 -1.13
CA SER A 785 18.62 0.16 -2.48
C SER A 785 19.69 1.09 -3.03
N ILE A 786 20.61 0.54 -3.83
CA ILE A 786 21.69 1.28 -4.49
C ILE A 786 21.69 0.96 -5.98
N SER A 787 21.65 1.98 -6.83
CA SER A 787 21.90 1.79 -8.27
C SER A 787 23.39 1.82 -8.56
N LEU A 788 23.87 0.78 -9.26
CA LEU A 788 25.28 0.59 -9.62
C LEU A 788 25.39 0.27 -11.11
N ALA A 789 26.26 1.00 -11.81
CA ALA A 789 26.71 0.60 -13.15
C ALA A 789 27.48 -0.73 -13.07
N ALA A 790 27.67 -1.37 -14.23
CA ALA A 790 28.50 -2.58 -14.31
C ALA A 790 29.91 -2.29 -13.74
N GLN A 791 30.43 -3.20 -12.93
CA GLN A 791 31.74 -3.11 -12.25
C GLN A 791 31.87 -1.99 -11.20
N GLN A 792 30.82 -1.19 -10.99
CA GLN A 792 30.81 -0.16 -9.95
C GLN A 792 30.59 -0.78 -8.57
N GLU A 793 31.16 -0.15 -7.54
CA GLU A 793 30.92 -0.49 -6.15
C GLU A 793 30.49 0.74 -5.31
N ALA A 794 29.88 0.46 -4.17
CA ALA A 794 29.49 1.42 -3.14
C ALA A 794 29.62 0.79 -1.76
N VAL A 795 29.55 1.61 -0.71
CA VAL A 795 29.55 1.15 0.68
C VAL A 795 28.16 1.37 1.27
N ALA A 796 27.66 0.38 1.99
CA ALA A 796 26.40 0.44 2.71
C ALA A 796 26.67 0.27 4.22
N ILE A 797 26.08 1.12 5.04
CA ILE A 797 26.33 1.19 6.47
C ILE A 797 25.04 0.82 7.20
N VAL A 798 25.11 -0.25 7.98
CA VAL A 798 24.05 -0.70 8.87
C VAL A 798 24.44 -0.31 10.29
N GLN A 799 23.52 0.34 11.00
CA GLN A 799 23.68 0.59 12.42
C GLN A 799 22.99 -0.54 13.18
N VAL A 800 23.57 -1.00 14.29
CA VAL A 800 22.89 -1.95 15.17
C VAL A 800 22.66 -1.25 16.48
N THR A 801 21.40 -1.12 16.88
CA THR A 801 20.98 -0.46 18.11
C THR A 801 20.63 -1.48 19.19
N GLU A 802 20.53 -1.02 20.44
CA GLU A 802 20.07 -1.85 21.55
C GLU A 802 18.66 -2.44 21.30
N ALA A 803 17.79 -1.69 20.63
CA ALA A 803 16.45 -2.14 20.29
C ALA A 803 16.45 -3.27 19.24
N ASP A 804 17.48 -3.34 18.39
CA ASP A 804 17.58 -4.36 17.34
C ASP A 804 18.00 -5.73 17.89
N VAL A 805 18.73 -5.72 19.02
CA VAL A 805 19.20 -6.91 19.76
C VAL A 805 18.40 -7.19 21.03
N SER A 806 17.19 -6.63 21.10
CA SER A 806 16.24 -6.88 22.17
C SER A 806 15.10 -7.78 21.70
N LEU A 807 14.66 -8.71 22.54
CA LEU A 807 13.53 -9.60 22.29
C LEU A 807 12.45 -9.39 23.36
N ALA A 808 11.19 -9.45 22.94
CA ALA A 808 10.06 -9.40 23.86
C ALA A 808 9.97 -10.70 24.69
N ASP A 809 9.76 -10.58 26.00
CA ASP A 809 9.40 -11.70 26.87
C ASP A 809 7.89 -12.02 26.79
N THR A 810 7.43 -13.01 27.56
CA THR A 810 6.01 -13.43 27.58
C THR A 810 5.05 -12.35 28.07
N ALA A 811 5.56 -11.33 28.78
CA ALA A 811 4.79 -10.16 29.22
C ALA A 811 4.82 -9.01 28.20
N GLY A 812 5.51 -9.18 27.07
CA GLY A 812 5.66 -8.15 26.04
C GLY A 812 6.76 -7.12 26.33
N MET A 813 7.59 -7.33 27.36
CA MET A 813 8.69 -6.44 27.69
C MET A 813 9.94 -6.80 26.90
N PHE A 814 10.53 -5.81 26.22
CA PHE A 814 11.77 -6.02 25.45
C PHE A 814 13.00 -6.00 26.36
N HIS A 815 13.83 -7.04 26.25
CA HIS A 815 15.09 -7.15 26.96
C HIS A 815 16.24 -7.35 25.98
N ARG A 816 17.34 -6.64 26.22
CA ARG A 816 18.58 -6.87 25.49
C ARG A 816 19.07 -8.29 25.73
N VAL A 817 19.29 -9.06 24.66
CA VAL A 817 19.81 -10.42 24.76
C VAL A 817 21.32 -10.42 24.52
N GLN A 818 22.06 -10.82 25.54
CA GLN A 818 23.51 -11.00 25.45
C GLN A 818 23.88 -12.25 24.64
N GLY A 819 25.02 -12.19 23.97
CA GLY A 819 25.56 -13.29 23.17
C GLY A 819 26.01 -12.87 21.79
N GLU A 820 26.38 -13.86 20.98
CA GLU A 820 26.80 -13.66 19.59
C GLU A 820 25.58 -13.71 18.68
N TRP A 821 25.11 -12.53 18.27
CA TRP A 821 24.12 -12.39 17.21
C TRP A 821 24.76 -12.59 15.84
N THR A 822 23.97 -12.89 14.81
CA THR A 822 24.47 -12.91 13.43
C THR A 822 23.69 -11.93 12.57
N PHE A 823 24.39 -10.99 11.94
CA PHE A 823 23.85 -10.18 10.87
C PHE A 823 23.95 -10.93 9.53
N GLU A 824 22.88 -10.97 8.76
CA GLU A 824 22.79 -11.63 7.45
C GLU A 824 22.41 -10.64 6.35
N MET A 825 23.07 -10.71 5.18
CA MET A 825 22.67 -9.95 3.98
C MET A 825 23.15 -10.65 2.70
N GLU A 826 22.24 -11.12 1.84
CA GLU A 826 22.59 -11.76 0.54
C GLU A 826 23.74 -12.78 0.62
N GLY A 827 23.73 -13.65 1.65
CA GLY A 827 24.76 -14.66 1.89
C GLY A 827 25.95 -14.20 2.76
N LEU A 828 26.14 -12.89 2.96
CA LEU A 828 27.06 -12.37 3.98
C LEU A 828 26.55 -12.74 5.37
N GLN A 829 27.46 -13.17 6.25
CA GLN A 829 27.19 -13.36 7.68
C GLN A 829 28.28 -12.67 8.51
N VAL A 830 27.87 -11.80 9.43
CA VAL A 830 28.77 -11.06 10.31
C VAL A 830 28.36 -11.30 11.77
N PRO A 831 29.26 -11.81 12.63
CA PRO A 831 28.97 -11.94 14.06
C PRO A 831 28.89 -10.56 14.72
N VAL A 832 27.89 -10.37 15.56
CA VAL A 832 27.68 -9.15 16.36
C VAL A 832 27.65 -9.55 17.83
N LEU A 833 28.75 -9.30 18.55
CA LEU A 833 28.87 -9.64 19.96
C LEU A 833 28.19 -8.57 20.82
N VAL A 834 27.18 -8.97 21.58
CA VAL A 834 26.47 -8.13 22.55
C VAL A 834 26.91 -8.52 23.96
N VAL A 835 27.61 -7.60 24.63
CA VAL A 835 28.15 -7.76 26.00
C VAL A 835 27.27 -7.06 27.02
#